data_AF-A0A8W8JSZ7-F1
#
_entry.id   AF-A0A8W8JSZ7-F1
#
_cell.length_a   1.000
_cell.length_b   1.000
_cell.length_c   1.000
_cell.angle_alpha   90.00
_cell.angle_beta   90.00
_cell.angle_gamma   90.00
#
_symmetry.space_group_name_H-M   'P 1'
#
loop_
_entity.id
_entity.type
_entity.pdbx_description
1 polymer ?
#
loop_
_entity_poly.entity_id
_entity_poly.type
_entity_poly.pdbx_seq_one_letter_code
_entity_poly.pdbx_strand_id
1 'polypeptide(L)'
;MSHSEGIIGTLDEAVETLAAEARELYLDRHVPVLDAPPSPLSFYREYVSPNKPVLIRNGLQHWTANNKWTPQYLREKIGGCVVTVAVTPNGYADAITDGKFVMPEERRMEMSNFLDIMEHPDQHSGVFYIQKQNSNFTDEFREIIGDVESDIPWGTEAFGSLPDAVNFWMGDTRAVTSMHKDPYENLYCVVRGSKTFMLIPPTDAAFVPYETYQAAKFIERDGEFQIEEDVDTGEVPWIAVNPLNPDLSLYPEFGKARGVEVTVREGEILYLPSLWFHHVRQSHGCIAVDFWYDMQFDIKYNYYNFLQNVNSQRPLPSTPSSFANHERCVYIHGRKMAKLVQGPTRFTHPEWTTSNLTHYANAESERAAAERLVEESKRLSEETAKRTEKTQRDVSKKLEQRIDDIKYWKKELDDKLANLVTEIDSLIAFKARVEKALEATAEPLHIAKQCLLNREKRTSIDLVHDDVQKQLIKEVETIEGVQALLNRTLEQTTEQIRLNRKSKYQLEKDLKDKFSALSIDEYCAELRNNSHGLKFKDGAAKIEANSVCPEDWQDFSDANILKAERERQSSVELRTLIDGILQQTSNDMRKQCSDVNVAFNKRISETKDTKSKLEDHLNKIVGQIKEAEENISRLKKAIDDKVLPMQLAQTRLDTRTNRPNVELCRDPVQYRLIEEVGEIESSVAQLQARLKQTEDSLKGLIRNQLALEEDIGVKANTLFIDEVECMGMRKSINIQNF
;
A
#
# COMPACT_ATOMS: atom_id res chain seq x y z
N MET A 1 -33.80 27.25 -35.23
CA MET A 1 -32.99 26.20 -34.56
C MET A 1 -32.89 26.62 -33.10
N SER A 2 -33.48 25.86 -32.19
CA SER A 2 -33.32 26.07 -30.75
C SER A 2 -32.15 25.21 -30.27
N HIS A 3 -31.10 25.82 -29.71
CA HIS A 3 -30.12 25.05 -28.96
C HIS A 3 -30.76 24.64 -27.63
N SER A 4 -30.84 23.34 -27.40
CA SER A 4 -31.21 22.78 -26.11
C SER A 4 -30.08 23.03 -25.11
N GLU A 5 -30.41 23.63 -23.97
CA GLU A 5 -29.53 23.61 -22.80
C GLU A 5 -29.28 22.15 -22.40
N GLY A 6 -28.01 21.76 -22.28
CA GLY A 6 -27.64 20.39 -21.94
C GLY A 6 -28.04 20.07 -20.50
N ILE A 7 -28.74 18.96 -20.30
CA ILE A 7 -29.13 18.49 -18.96
C ILE A 7 -27.85 18.20 -18.18
N ILE A 8 -27.66 18.91 -17.05
CA ILE A 8 -26.67 18.52 -16.04
C ILE A 8 -27.29 17.34 -15.29
N GLY A 9 -26.85 16.13 -15.63
CA GLY A 9 -27.27 14.92 -14.93
C GLY A 9 -26.77 14.91 -13.48
N THR A 10 -27.48 14.18 -12.63
CA THR A 10 -27.07 13.98 -11.23
C THR A 10 -25.84 13.06 -11.13
N LEU A 11 -25.18 13.05 -9.97
CA LEU A 11 -24.06 12.13 -9.74
C LEU A 11 -24.52 10.66 -9.79
N ASP A 12 -25.72 10.38 -9.30
CA ASP A 12 -26.34 9.05 -9.33
C ASP A 12 -26.64 8.61 -10.78
N GLU A 13 -27.17 9.50 -11.62
CA GLU A 13 -27.37 9.26 -13.06
C GLU A 13 -26.06 9.02 -13.81
N ALA A 14 -24.98 9.73 -13.46
CA ALA A 14 -23.65 9.50 -14.03
C ALA A 14 -23.06 8.15 -13.63
N VAL A 15 -23.31 7.69 -12.40
CA VAL A 15 -22.92 6.37 -11.89
C VAL A 15 -23.72 5.25 -12.56
N GLU A 16 -25.04 5.42 -12.73
CA GLU A 16 -25.88 4.49 -13.51
C GLU A 16 -25.43 4.38 -14.96
N THR A 17 -25.09 5.52 -15.58
CA THR A 17 -24.57 5.58 -16.95
C THR A 17 -23.23 4.85 -17.06
N LEU A 18 -22.27 5.11 -16.16
CA LEU A 18 -20.97 4.43 -16.12
C LEU A 18 -21.11 2.92 -16.06
N ALA A 19 -21.97 2.42 -15.16
CA ALA A 19 -22.20 0.98 -15.02
C ALA A 19 -22.91 0.40 -16.26
N ALA A 20 -23.89 1.10 -16.85
CA ALA A 20 -24.51 0.68 -18.10
C ALA A 20 -23.47 0.60 -19.24
N GLU A 21 -22.71 1.66 -19.49
CA GLU A 21 -21.69 1.72 -20.54
C GLU A 21 -20.59 0.67 -20.34
N ALA A 22 -20.10 0.43 -19.12
CA ALA A 22 -19.13 -0.63 -18.85
C ALA A 22 -19.63 -2.02 -19.29
N ARG A 23 -20.92 -2.30 -19.04
CA ARG A 23 -21.60 -3.58 -19.35
C ARG A 23 -22.06 -3.70 -20.80
N GLU A 24 -22.05 -2.62 -21.58
CA GLU A 24 -22.34 -2.62 -23.02
C GLU A 24 -21.08 -2.50 -23.90
N LEU A 25 -20.04 -1.81 -23.41
CA LEU A 25 -18.82 -1.52 -24.16
C LEU A 25 -17.76 -2.63 -24.07
N TYR A 26 -17.52 -3.18 -22.87
CA TYR A 26 -16.40 -4.11 -22.68
C TYR A 26 -16.67 -5.34 -21.81
N LEU A 27 -17.48 -5.27 -20.74
CA LEU A 27 -17.69 -6.43 -19.87
C LEU A 27 -18.56 -7.51 -20.54
N ASP A 28 -18.13 -8.77 -20.44
CA ASP A 28 -18.84 -9.91 -21.01
C ASP A 28 -20.00 -10.37 -20.10
N ARG A 29 -21.15 -10.74 -20.71
CA ARG A 29 -22.36 -11.17 -19.98
C ARG A 29 -22.20 -12.49 -19.21
N HIS A 30 -21.17 -13.24 -19.52
CA HIS A 30 -20.76 -14.48 -18.88
C HIS A 30 -19.23 -14.49 -18.84
N VAL A 31 -18.63 -15.13 -17.84
CA VAL A 31 -17.16 -15.26 -17.78
C VAL A 31 -16.68 -16.03 -19.02
N PRO A 32 -15.81 -15.46 -19.87
CA PRO A 32 -15.29 -16.14 -21.05
C PRO A 32 -14.50 -17.39 -20.67
N VAL A 33 -14.41 -18.34 -21.60
CA VAL A 33 -13.73 -19.63 -21.39
C VAL A 33 -12.66 -19.84 -22.45
N LEU A 34 -11.45 -20.16 -22.01
CA LEU A 34 -10.33 -20.59 -22.86
C LEU A 34 -10.15 -22.10 -22.72
N ASP A 35 -9.96 -22.82 -23.83
CA ASP A 35 -9.75 -24.27 -23.81
C ASP A 35 -8.29 -24.68 -23.50
N ALA A 36 -7.38 -23.73 -23.33
CA ALA A 36 -5.98 -23.92 -22.92
C ALA A 36 -5.39 -22.61 -22.35
N PRO A 37 -4.26 -22.66 -21.62
CA PRO A 37 -3.53 -21.47 -21.16
C PRO A 37 -3.21 -20.44 -22.27
N PRO A 38 -3.46 -19.14 -22.02
CA PRO A 38 -3.09 -18.07 -22.95
C PRO A 38 -1.57 -17.82 -22.96
N SER A 39 -1.08 -17.14 -24.01
CA SER A 39 0.27 -16.57 -23.97
C SER A 39 0.28 -15.29 -23.09
N PRO A 40 1.39 -14.99 -22.37
CA PRO A 40 1.44 -13.89 -21.40
C PRO A 40 0.99 -12.53 -21.95
N LEU A 41 1.48 -12.17 -23.15
CA LEU A 41 1.10 -10.95 -23.86
C LEU A 41 -0.41 -10.89 -24.20
N SER A 42 -1.02 -12.04 -24.50
CA SER A 42 -2.47 -12.09 -24.82
C SER A 42 -3.30 -12.04 -23.54
N PHE A 43 -2.86 -12.75 -22.50
CA PHE A 43 -3.48 -12.68 -21.16
C PHE A 43 -3.51 -11.26 -20.61
N TYR A 44 -2.36 -10.56 -20.63
CA TYR A 44 -2.28 -9.20 -20.14
C TYR A 44 -3.13 -8.23 -20.99
N ARG A 45 -3.09 -8.35 -22.33
CA ARG A 45 -3.85 -7.49 -23.24
C ARG A 45 -5.36 -7.67 -23.15
N GLU A 46 -5.85 -8.91 -23.05
CA GLU A 46 -7.27 -9.22 -23.22
C GLU A 46 -8.02 -9.38 -21.89
N TYR A 47 -7.30 -9.59 -20.78
CA TYR A 47 -7.90 -9.84 -19.47
C TYR A 47 -7.35 -8.92 -18.36
N VAL A 48 -6.03 -8.84 -18.15
CA VAL A 48 -5.47 -8.08 -17.01
C VAL A 48 -5.59 -6.56 -17.19
N SER A 49 -5.15 -6.04 -18.33
CA SER A 49 -5.24 -4.62 -18.65
C SER A 49 -6.70 -4.12 -18.62
N PRO A 50 -7.67 -4.75 -19.33
CA PRO A 50 -9.09 -4.39 -19.24
C PRO A 50 -9.81 -4.90 -17.98
N ASN A 51 -9.13 -5.57 -17.04
CA ASN A 51 -9.68 -6.06 -15.77
C ASN A 51 -10.94 -6.96 -15.96
N LYS A 52 -10.81 -8.02 -16.76
CA LYS A 52 -11.85 -9.02 -17.05
C LYS A 52 -11.53 -10.40 -16.48
N PRO A 53 -12.48 -11.10 -15.82
CA PRO A 53 -12.29 -12.50 -15.42
C PRO A 53 -12.28 -13.43 -16.64
N VAL A 54 -11.61 -14.58 -16.52
CA VAL A 54 -11.65 -15.65 -17.53
C VAL A 54 -11.44 -17.03 -16.90
N LEU A 55 -12.16 -18.03 -17.38
CA LEU A 55 -12.00 -19.43 -17.00
C LEU A 55 -11.06 -20.13 -17.98
N ILE A 56 -9.88 -20.53 -17.52
CA ILE A 56 -8.90 -21.29 -18.29
C ILE A 56 -9.10 -22.78 -18.01
N ARG A 57 -9.55 -23.53 -19.01
CA ARG A 57 -9.51 -24.99 -18.99
C ARG A 57 -8.11 -25.48 -19.32
N ASN A 58 -7.86 -26.73 -18.93
CA ASN A 58 -6.64 -27.46 -19.26
C ASN A 58 -5.36 -26.74 -18.81
N GLY A 59 -5.44 -26.01 -17.69
CA GLY A 59 -4.34 -25.24 -17.13
C GLY A 59 -3.48 -26.01 -16.13
N LEU A 60 -3.89 -27.22 -15.72
CA LEU A 60 -3.34 -27.92 -14.55
C LEU A 60 -2.91 -29.38 -14.82
N GLN A 61 -3.06 -29.94 -16.03
CA GLN A 61 -2.87 -31.39 -16.29
C GLN A 61 -1.51 -31.96 -15.85
N HIS A 62 -0.46 -31.14 -15.87
CA HIS A 62 0.90 -31.49 -15.45
C HIS A 62 1.07 -31.54 -13.92
N TRP A 63 0.18 -30.90 -13.15
CA TRP A 63 0.15 -31.03 -11.70
C TRP A 63 -0.23 -32.44 -11.29
N THR A 64 0.67 -33.09 -10.54
CA THR A 64 0.42 -34.46 -10.05
C THR A 64 -0.65 -34.51 -8.95
N ALA A 65 -0.92 -33.38 -8.30
CA ALA A 65 -2.01 -33.18 -7.33
C ALA A 65 -3.37 -33.67 -7.84
N ASN A 66 -3.74 -33.41 -9.09
CA ASN A 66 -5.01 -33.83 -9.69
C ASN A 66 -5.26 -35.35 -9.65
N ASN A 67 -4.18 -36.14 -9.57
CA ASN A 67 -4.26 -37.60 -9.47
C ASN A 67 -3.97 -38.13 -8.05
N LYS A 68 -3.14 -37.41 -7.28
CA LYS A 68 -2.74 -37.79 -5.92
C LYS A 68 -3.74 -37.36 -4.85
N TRP A 69 -4.17 -36.10 -4.88
CA TRP A 69 -4.91 -35.47 -3.78
C TRP A 69 -6.30 -36.10 -3.63
N THR A 70 -6.38 -36.93 -2.60
CA THR A 70 -7.50 -37.74 -2.15
C THR A 70 -7.42 -37.78 -0.62
N PRO A 71 -8.53 -38.00 0.12
CA PRO A 71 -8.49 -38.04 1.59
C PRO A 71 -7.47 -39.04 2.12
N GLN A 72 -7.35 -40.23 1.51
CA GLN A 72 -6.31 -41.21 1.87
C GLN A 72 -4.89 -40.67 1.67
N TYR A 73 -4.57 -40.12 0.50
CA TYR A 73 -3.21 -39.60 0.23
C TYR A 73 -2.83 -38.46 1.18
N LEU A 74 -3.77 -37.53 1.44
CA LEU A 74 -3.53 -36.43 2.38
C LEU A 74 -3.35 -36.96 3.81
N ARG A 75 -4.15 -37.94 4.24
CA ARG A 75 -4.01 -38.61 5.54
C ARG A 75 -2.68 -39.36 5.67
N GLU A 76 -2.19 -40.00 4.60
CA GLU A 76 -0.89 -40.67 4.55
C GLU A 76 0.32 -39.72 4.50
N LYS A 77 0.17 -38.52 3.91
CA LYS A 77 1.28 -37.57 3.69
C LYS A 77 1.39 -36.45 4.71
N ILE A 78 0.26 -35.81 5.00
CA ILE A 78 0.18 -34.63 5.87
C ILE A 78 -0.75 -34.86 7.07
N GLY A 79 -1.23 -36.08 7.30
CA GLY A 79 -2.17 -36.38 8.39
C GLY A 79 -1.72 -35.88 9.75
N GLY A 80 -0.43 -35.98 10.07
CA GLY A 80 0.14 -35.45 11.33
C GLY A 80 0.52 -33.96 11.32
N CYS A 81 0.31 -33.24 10.21
CA CYS A 81 0.63 -31.81 10.12
C CYS A 81 -0.47 -30.98 10.81
N VAL A 82 -0.07 -30.05 11.69
CA VAL A 82 -0.99 -29.24 12.51
C VAL A 82 -1.34 -27.94 11.80
N VAL A 83 -2.43 -27.98 11.05
CA VAL A 83 -2.97 -26.90 10.21
C VAL A 83 -3.83 -25.92 11.01
N THR A 84 -3.95 -24.68 10.54
CA THR A 84 -4.95 -23.71 11.03
C THR A 84 -6.26 -23.87 10.27
N VAL A 85 -7.36 -24.14 10.99
CA VAL A 85 -8.71 -24.31 10.43
C VAL A 85 -9.64 -23.24 10.99
N ALA A 86 -10.40 -22.56 10.13
CA ALA A 86 -11.49 -21.68 10.52
C ALA A 86 -12.71 -22.52 10.92
N VAL A 87 -13.31 -22.20 12.06
CA VAL A 87 -14.53 -22.85 12.56
C VAL A 87 -15.62 -21.82 12.81
N THR A 88 -16.83 -22.10 12.34
CA THR A 88 -18.01 -21.22 12.46
C THR A 88 -19.27 -22.04 12.76
N PRO A 89 -20.28 -21.51 13.46
CA PRO A 89 -21.54 -22.24 13.73
C PRO A 89 -22.44 -22.39 12.51
N ASN A 90 -22.22 -21.61 11.45
CA ASN A 90 -23.14 -21.45 10.32
C ASN A 90 -22.47 -21.58 8.93
N GLY A 91 -21.14 -21.72 8.87
CA GLY A 91 -20.37 -21.78 7.63
C GLY A 91 -19.95 -20.42 7.05
N TYR A 92 -20.38 -19.30 7.64
CA TYR A 92 -20.04 -17.96 7.19
C TYR A 92 -18.91 -17.40 8.03
N ALA A 93 -17.69 -17.55 7.54
CA ALA A 93 -16.52 -16.83 8.06
C ALA A 93 -16.48 -15.42 7.45
N ASP A 94 -15.96 -14.47 8.23
CA ASP A 94 -15.66 -13.10 7.78
C ASP A 94 -16.91 -12.44 7.18
N ALA A 95 -17.97 -12.40 7.98
CA ALA A 95 -19.33 -12.11 7.56
C ALA A 95 -20.13 -11.33 8.63
N ILE A 96 -21.21 -10.69 8.21
CA ILE A 96 -22.08 -9.92 9.10
C ILE A 96 -22.93 -10.86 9.96
N THR A 97 -22.72 -10.75 11.28
CA THR A 97 -23.44 -11.49 12.32
C THR A 97 -23.99 -10.47 13.36
N ASP A 98 -23.85 -10.65 14.68
CA ASP A 98 -24.62 -9.90 15.71
C ASP A 98 -24.19 -8.44 15.95
N GLY A 99 -24.54 -7.60 14.97
CA GLY A 99 -24.20 -6.18 14.87
C GLY A 99 -22.79 -5.96 14.32
N LYS A 100 -22.15 -7.03 13.85
CA LYS A 100 -20.71 -7.22 13.90
C LYS A 100 -20.18 -7.90 12.65
N PHE A 101 -18.98 -7.52 12.25
CA PHE A 101 -18.17 -8.30 11.34
C PHE A 101 -17.52 -9.41 12.17
N VAL A 102 -17.91 -10.68 11.95
CA VAL A 102 -17.47 -11.80 12.78
C VAL A 102 -16.49 -12.68 12.01
N MET A 103 -15.25 -12.66 12.50
CA MET A 103 -14.18 -13.56 12.11
C MET A 103 -14.43 -14.98 12.67
N PRO A 104 -13.95 -16.04 11.98
CA PRO A 104 -14.05 -17.41 12.48
C PRO A 104 -13.23 -17.63 13.75
N GLU A 105 -13.51 -18.73 14.45
CA GLU A 105 -12.57 -19.28 15.43
C GLU A 105 -11.39 -19.92 14.68
N GLU A 106 -10.15 -19.48 14.94
CA GLU A 106 -8.96 -20.18 14.44
C GLU A 106 -8.60 -21.37 15.35
N ARG A 107 -8.95 -22.59 14.91
CA ARG A 107 -8.64 -23.82 15.63
C ARG A 107 -7.47 -24.57 14.97
N ARG A 108 -6.41 -24.83 15.74
CA ARG A 108 -5.27 -25.64 15.26
C ARG A 108 -5.51 -27.12 15.55
N MET A 109 -5.41 -27.96 14.53
CA MET A 109 -5.60 -29.41 14.64
C MET A 109 -4.74 -30.17 13.62
N GLU A 110 -4.48 -31.45 13.88
CA GLU A 110 -3.89 -32.33 12.86
C GLU A 110 -4.83 -32.48 11.66
N MET A 111 -4.28 -32.50 10.44
CA MET A 111 -5.02 -32.72 9.20
C MET A 111 -5.78 -34.07 9.19
N SER A 112 -5.28 -35.07 9.92
CA SER A 112 -5.93 -36.36 10.18
C SER A 112 -7.36 -36.17 10.69
N ASN A 113 -7.51 -35.37 11.76
CA ASN A 113 -8.77 -35.04 12.41
C ASN A 113 -9.64 -34.13 11.54
N PHE A 114 -9.03 -33.17 10.82
CA PHE A 114 -9.78 -32.35 9.86
C PHE A 114 -10.39 -33.20 8.74
N LEU A 115 -9.67 -34.20 8.24
CA LEU A 115 -10.18 -35.16 7.25
C LEU A 115 -11.27 -36.06 7.84
N ASP A 116 -11.20 -36.45 9.12
CA ASP A 116 -12.30 -37.17 9.80
C ASP A 116 -13.57 -36.30 9.90
N ILE A 117 -13.42 -35.02 10.23
CA ILE A 117 -14.52 -34.04 10.24
C ILE A 117 -15.11 -33.86 8.82
N MET A 118 -14.26 -33.81 7.78
CA MET A 118 -14.73 -33.75 6.39
C MET A 118 -15.41 -35.06 5.95
N GLU A 119 -14.97 -36.22 6.40
CA GLU A 119 -15.64 -37.50 6.09
C GLU A 119 -17.00 -37.63 6.82
N HIS A 120 -17.18 -36.94 7.96
CA HIS A 120 -18.39 -37.00 8.80
C HIS A 120 -18.93 -35.60 9.22
N PRO A 121 -19.29 -34.72 8.27
CA PRO A 121 -19.56 -33.30 8.53
C PRO A 121 -20.77 -33.02 9.44
N ASP A 122 -21.74 -33.94 9.49
CA ASP A 122 -22.95 -33.82 10.29
C ASP A 122 -22.76 -34.24 11.76
N GLN A 123 -21.59 -34.76 12.15
CA GLN A 123 -21.31 -35.17 13.53
C GLN A 123 -20.76 -34.03 14.41
N HIS A 124 -20.54 -32.84 13.83
CA HIS A 124 -19.91 -31.71 14.48
C HIS A 124 -20.81 -30.46 14.52
N SER A 125 -20.72 -29.71 15.62
CA SER A 125 -21.44 -28.46 15.89
C SER A 125 -21.06 -27.31 14.95
N GLY A 126 -19.79 -27.26 14.55
CA GLY A 126 -19.24 -26.24 13.66
C GLY A 126 -19.08 -26.72 12.22
N VAL A 127 -19.01 -25.75 11.31
CA VAL A 127 -18.55 -25.90 9.93
C VAL A 127 -17.08 -25.53 9.87
N PHE A 128 -16.26 -26.41 9.27
CA PHE A 128 -14.80 -26.34 9.29
C PHE A 128 -14.25 -26.05 7.88
N TYR A 129 -13.29 -25.13 7.77
CA TYR A 129 -12.73 -24.69 6.50
C TYR A 129 -11.27 -24.26 6.66
N ILE A 130 -10.36 -24.82 5.86
CA ILE A 130 -8.99 -24.30 5.74
C ILE A 130 -9.06 -23.15 4.73
N GLN A 131 -8.92 -21.91 5.21
CA GLN A 131 -9.09 -20.67 4.45
C GLN A 131 -8.04 -19.57 4.76
N LYS A 132 -6.88 -19.95 5.31
CA LYS A 132 -5.90 -18.98 5.83
C LYS A 132 -5.11 -18.31 4.69
N GLN A 133 -5.60 -17.15 4.24
CA GLN A 133 -5.03 -16.29 3.17
C GLN A 133 -3.72 -15.59 3.59
N ASN A 134 -2.70 -16.36 3.97
CA ASN A 134 -1.38 -15.86 4.35
C ASN A 134 -0.27 -16.86 3.95
N SER A 135 -0.25 -17.27 2.67
CA SER A 135 0.70 -18.26 2.14
C SER A 135 0.68 -19.60 2.88
N ASN A 136 -0.48 -20.03 3.40
CA ASN A 136 -0.57 -21.22 4.24
C ASN A 136 -0.07 -22.48 3.51
N PHE A 137 -0.16 -22.56 2.18
CA PHE A 137 0.37 -23.69 1.42
C PHE A 137 1.90 -23.84 1.54
N THR A 138 2.65 -22.75 1.39
CA THR A 138 4.13 -22.79 1.49
C THR A 138 4.61 -22.95 2.94
N ASP A 139 3.82 -22.48 3.90
CA ASP A 139 4.20 -22.49 5.31
C ASP A 139 3.79 -23.78 6.04
N GLU A 140 2.57 -24.28 5.84
CA GLU A 140 1.95 -25.39 6.57
C GLU A 140 1.91 -26.73 5.81
N PHE A 141 1.99 -26.74 4.47
CA PHE A 141 1.77 -27.94 3.62
C PHE A 141 3.01 -28.40 2.83
N ARG A 142 4.19 -28.28 3.44
CA ARG A 142 5.51 -28.48 2.80
C ARG A 142 5.70 -29.86 2.17
N GLU A 143 5.11 -30.91 2.75
CA GLU A 143 5.25 -32.29 2.29
C GLU A 143 4.50 -32.57 0.97
N ILE A 144 3.58 -31.70 0.55
CA ILE A 144 2.82 -31.81 -0.71
C ILE A 144 3.06 -30.64 -1.69
N ILE A 145 3.95 -29.69 -1.36
CA ILE A 145 4.23 -28.52 -2.21
C ILE A 145 4.68 -28.92 -3.63
N GLY A 146 5.46 -30.00 -3.74
CA GLY A 146 5.94 -30.55 -5.03
C GLY A 146 4.90 -31.36 -5.81
N ASP A 147 3.62 -31.39 -5.40
CA ASP A 147 2.55 -31.98 -6.20
C ASP A 147 1.95 -30.99 -7.22
N VAL A 148 2.19 -29.69 -7.02
CA VAL A 148 1.76 -28.53 -7.84
C VAL A 148 2.97 -27.65 -8.19
N GLU A 149 2.76 -26.53 -8.88
CA GLU A 149 3.81 -25.52 -9.15
C GLU A 149 3.86 -24.42 -8.07
N SER A 150 5.01 -23.75 -7.96
CA SER A 150 5.24 -22.61 -7.06
C SER A 150 4.50 -21.33 -7.45
N ASP A 151 4.16 -21.22 -8.72
CA ASP A 151 3.56 -20.08 -9.39
C ASP A 151 2.91 -20.56 -10.70
N ILE A 152 2.20 -19.69 -11.41
CA ILE A 152 1.67 -20.00 -12.74
C ILE A 152 2.54 -19.28 -13.78
N PRO A 153 3.45 -19.95 -14.51
CA PRO A 153 4.54 -19.26 -15.23
C PRO A 153 4.07 -18.24 -16.28
N TRP A 154 2.95 -18.50 -16.96
CA TRP A 154 2.38 -17.57 -17.95
C TRP A 154 1.65 -16.37 -17.30
N GLY A 155 1.21 -16.52 -16.05
CA GLY A 155 0.71 -15.42 -15.21
C GLY A 155 1.87 -14.58 -14.68
N THR A 156 2.87 -15.24 -14.09
CA THR A 156 4.14 -14.65 -13.62
C THR A 156 4.81 -13.76 -14.69
N GLU A 157 4.95 -14.26 -15.93
CA GLU A 157 5.50 -13.47 -17.05
C GLU A 157 4.60 -12.29 -17.45
N ALA A 158 3.27 -12.42 -17.33
CA ALA A 158 2.31 -11.38 -17.69
C ALA A 158 2.19 -10.26 -16.65
N PHE A 159 2.19 -10.60 -15.36
CA PHE A 159 2.14 -9.63 -14.26
C PHE A 159 3.50 -8.94 -14.04
N GLY A 160 4.60 -9.63 -14.37
CA GLY A 160 5.97 -9.13 -14.19
C GLY A 160 6.53 -9.37 -12.78
N SER A 161 5.83 -10.16 -11.96
CA SER A 161 6.15 -10.49 -10.57
C SER A 161 5.89 -11.97 -10.30
N LEU A 162 6.53 -12.52 -9.26
CA LEU A 162 6.12 -13.78 -8.63
C LEU A 162 4.91 -13.54 -7.73
N PRO A 163 4.13 -14.58 -7.37
CA PRO A 163 3.03 -14.43 -6.43
C PRO A 163 3.53 -14.07 -5.02
N ASP A 164 2.84 -13.12 -4.40
CA ASP A 164 3.06 -12.67 -3.02
C ASP A 164 2.59 -13.73 -2.00
N ALA A 165 1.52 -14.46 -2.35
CA ALA A 165 1.00 -15.57 -1.57
C ALA A 165 0.50 -16.73 -2.45
N VAL A 166 0.63 -17.95 -1.91
CA VAL A 166 0.04 -19.17 -2.45
C VAL A 166 -0.74 -19.86 -1.34
N ASN A 167 -2.07 -19.92 -1.47
CA ASN A 167 -2.94 -20.43 -0.40
C ASN A 167 -3.59 -21.76 -0.77
N PHE A 168 -3.74 -22.63 0.21
CA PHE A 168 -4.42 -23.92 0.13
C PHE A 168 -5.79 -23.81 0.80
N TRP A 169 -6.80 -24.30 0.07
CA TRP A 169 -8.20 -24.23 0.44
C TRP A 169 -8.78 -25.64 0.49
N MET A 170 -9.36 -26.03 1.62
CA MET A 170 -10.14 -27.26 1.72
C MET A 170 -11.30 -27.10 2.72
N GLY A 171 -12.52 -27.45 2.33
CA GLY A 171 -13.68 -27.25 3.19
C GLY A 171 -14.97 -27.93 2.74
N ASP A 172 -15.97 -27.78 3.60
CA ASP A 172 -17.32 -28.32 3.45
C ASP A 172 -18.20 -27.43 2.54
N THR A 173 -19.28 -27.99 1.99
CA THR A 173 -20.24 -27.24 1.16
C THR A 173 -21.03 -26.19 1.94
N ARG A 174 -21.16 -26.38 3.26
CA ARG A 174 -21.72 -25.39 4.18
C ARG A 174 -20.81 -24.16 4.35
N ALA A 175 -19.50 -24.27 4.09
CA ALA A 175 -18.57 -23.16 4.24
C ALA A 175 -18.65 -22.22 3.03
N VAL A 176 -18.99 -20.96 3.29
CA VAL A 176 -19.26 -19.91 2.29
C VAL A 176 -18.45 -18.67 2.64
N THR A 177 -17.65 -18.17 1.69
CA THR A 177 -16.95 -16.90 1.84
C THR A 177 -17.89 -15.78 1.41
N SER A 178 -18.08 -14.78 2.29
CA SER A 178 -19.01 -13.67 2.08
C SER A 178 -18.61 -12.77 0.89
N MET A 179 -19.48 -11.84 0.49
CA MET A 179 -19.17 -10.91 -0.60
C MET A 179 -18.09 -9.92 -0.13
N HIS A 180 -16.94 -9.91 -0.80
CA HIS A 180 -15.79 -9.04 -0.51
C HIS A 180 -14.99 -8.79 -1.79
N LYS A 181 -13.89 -8.02 -1.73
CA LYS A 181 -12.97 -7.80 -2.85
C LYS A 181 -11.52 -7.77 -2.37
N ASP A 182 -10.60 -8.19 -3.24
CA ASP A 182 -9.16 -8.20 -2.95
C ASP A 182 -8.40 -7.15 -3.77
N PRO A 183 -7.26 -6.64 -3.26
CA PRO A 183 -6.30 -5.84 -4.03
C PRO A 183 -5.30 -6.72 -4.82
N TYR A 184 -5.65 -7.98 -5.11
CA TYR A 184 -4.76 -8.95 -5.77
C TYR A 184 -5.32 -9.40 -7.12
N GLU A 185 -4.43 -9.62 -8.09
CA GLU A 185 -4.73 -10.40 -9.28
C GLU A 185 -4.64 -11.89 -8.90
N ASN A 186 -5.78 -12.59 -8.90
CA ASN A 186 -5.90 -13.95 -8.34
C ASN A 186 -6.06 -15.00 -9.44
N LEU A 187 -5.21 -16.05 -9.42
CA LEU A 187 -5.34 -17.26 -10.25
C LEU A 187 -5.81 -18.44 -9.39
N TYR A 188 -7.13 -18.66 -9.36
CA TYR A 188 -7.80 -19.63 -8.48
C TYR A 188 -7.92 -21.01 -9.16
N CYS A 189 -7.15 -21.99 -8.71
CA CYS A 189 -6.97 -23.30 -9.35
C CYS A 189 -7.71 -24.40 -8.58
N VAL A 190 -8.73 -25.03 -9.17
CA VAL A 190 -9.48 -26.12 -8.49
C VAL A 190 -8.87 -27.48 -8.81
N VAL A 191 -8.43 -28.19 -7.75
CA VAL A 191 -7.79 -29.51 -7.84
C VAL A 191 -8.80 -30.64 -7.58
N ARG A 192 -9.75 -30.44 -6.65
CA ARG A 192 -10.85 -31.37 -6.37
C ARG A 192 -12.17 -30.65 -6.15
N GLY A 193 -13.26 -31.27 -6.57
CA GLY A 193 -14.61 -30.74 -6.44
C GLY A 193 -14.87 -29.56 -7.39
N SER A 194 -15.55 -28.54 -6.87
CA SER A 194 -15.87 -27.32 -7.61
C SER A 194 -16.11 -26.12 -6.70
N LYS A 195 -15.79 -24.92 -7.21
CA LYS A 195 -16.06 -23.62 -6.58
C LYS A 195 -17.01 -22.83 -7.47
N THR A 196 -18.03 -22.21 -6.89
CA THR A 196 -18.98 -21.34 -7.61
C THR A 196 -18.88 -19.93 -7.07
N PHE A 197 -18.43 -19.02 -7.93
CA PHE A 197 -18.24 -17.60 -7.65
C PHE A 197 -19.40 -16.81 -8.24
N MET A 198 -20.00 -15.95 -7.44
CA MET A 198 -20.79 -14.82 -7.95
C MET A 198 -19.91 -13.58 -7.94
N LEU A 199 -19.70 -12.99 -9.11
CA LEU A 199 -18.76 -11.89 -9.36
C LEU A 199 -19.52 -10.61 -9.73
N ILE A 200 -19.18 -9.45 -9.15
CA ILE A 200 -19.71 -8.12 -9.52
C ILE A 200 -18.52 -7.21 -9.90
N PRO A 201 -18.57 -6.48 -11.03
CA PRO A 201 -17.44 -5.68 -11.52
C PRO A 201 -17.16 -4.47 -10.61
N PRO A 202 -15.92 -3.95 -10.59
CA PRO A 202 -15.56 -2.75 -9.82
C PRO A 202 -16.34 -1.49 -10.23
N THR A 203 -16.91 -1.45 -11.44
CA THR A 203 -17.78 -0.37 -11.95
C THR A 203 -19.14 -0.31 -11.29
N ASP A 204 -19.60 -1.41 -10.70
CA ASP A 204 -20.89 -1.51 -10.01
C ASP A 204 -20.75 -1.21 -8.50
N ALA A 205 -19.56 -0.78 -8.03
CA ALA A 205 -19.24 -0.56 -6.61
C ALA A 205 -20.20 0.41 -5.88
N ALA A 206 -20.74 1.40 -6.57
CA ALA A 206 -21.72 2.32 -5.99
C ALA A 206 -23.08 1.65 -5.66
N PHE A 207 -23.36 0.48 -6.24
CA PHE A 207 -24.55 -0.32 -5.93
C PHE A 207 -24.28 -1.39 -4.87
N VAL A 208 -23.02 -1.57 -4.45
CA VAL A 208 -22.62 -2.54 -3.42
C VAL A 208 -22.61 -1.84 -2.06
N PRO A 209 -23.58 -2.11 -1.15
CA PRO A 209 -23.69 -1.39 0.11
C PRO A 209 -22.58 -1.81 1.08
N TYR A 210 -21.76 -0.84 1.46
CA TYR A 210 -20.81 -0.96 2.57
C TYR A 210 -21.36 -0.30 3.82
N GLU A 211 -21.20 -0.95 4.95
CA GLU A 211 -21.48 -0.40 6.28
C GLU A 211 -20.30 -0.70 7.22
N THR A 212 -20.19 0.05 8.31
CA THR A 212 -19.18 -0.16 9.36
C THR A 212 -19.76 -1.00 10.49
N TYR A 213 -19.02 -2.02 10.92
CA TYR A 213 -19.41 -2.95 11.97
C TYR A 213 -18.30 -3.11 13.01
N GLN A 214 -18.65 -3.31 14.28
CA GLN A 214 -17.69 -3.73 15.29
C GLN A 214 -17.15 -5.13 14.94
N ALA A 215 -15.84 -5.30 14.98
CA ALA A 215 -15.19 -6.59 14.81
C ALA A 215 -15.45 -7.51 16.01
N ALA A 216 -15.60 -8.80 15.74
CA ALA A 216 -15.76 -9.84 16.75
C ALA A 216 -15.25 -11.20 16.22
N LYS A 217 -15.14 -12.18 17.11
CA LYS A 217 -14.73 -13.56 16.79
C LYS A 217 -15.74 -14.55 17.33
N PHE A 218 -15.96 -15.63 16.58
CA PHE A 218 -16.57 -16.83 17.12
C PHE A 218 -15.63 -17.52 18.12
N ILE A 219 -16.18 -18.00 19.23
CA ILE A 219 -15.47 -18.83 20.22
C ILE A 219 -16.42 -19.93 20.68
N GLU A 220 -16.07 -21.21 20.48
CA GLU A 220 -16.81 -22.34 21.05
C GLU A 220 -16.45 -22.51 22.55
N ARG A 221 -17.44 -22.43 23.44
CA ARG A 221 -17.31 -22.69 24.87
C ARG A 221 -18.35 -23.72 25.29
N ASP A 222 -17.91 -24.79 25.94
CA ASP A 222 -18.75 -25.92 26.38
C ASP A 222 -19.62 -26.57 25.28
N GLY A 223 -19.24 -26.41 24.00
CA GLY A 223 -19.98 -26.89 22.83
C GLY A 223 -20.97 -25.88 22.22
N GLU A 224 -20.98 -24.63 22.71
CA GLU A 224 -21.80 -23.54 22.21
C GLU A 224 -20.93 -22.43 21.61
N PHE A 225 -21.25 -21.97 20.40
CA PHE A 225 -20.56 -20.84 19.76
C PHE A 225 -21.09 -19.51 20.30
N GLN A 226 -20.19 -18.72 20.88
CA GLN A 226 -20.42 -17.36 21.35
C GLN A 226 -19.70 -16.36 20.44
N ILE A 227 -20.16 -15.11 20.41
CA ILE A 227 -19.53 -14.00 19.67
C ILE A 227 -18.91 -13.05 20.68
N GLU A 228 -17.58 -12.98 20.71
CA GLU A 228 -16.80 -12.11 21.60
C GLU A 228 -16.23 -10.92 20.80
N GLU A 229 -16.36 -9.70 21.32
CA GLU A 229 -15.95 -8.48 20.61
C GLU A 229 -14.43 -8.34 20.54
N ASP A 230 -13.91 -8.08 19.34
CA ASP A 230 -12.50 -7.92 19.07
C ASP A 230 -12.12 -6.43 19.17
N VAL A 231 -11.84 -6.01 20.40
CA VAL A 231 -11.55 -4.61 20.76
C VAL A 231 -10.23 -4.12 20.12
N ASP A 232 -9.28 -5.02 19.86
CA ASP A 232 -8.00 -4.69 19.22
C ASP A 232 -8.16 -4.44 17.71
N THR A 233 -9.11 -5.11 17.05
CA THR A 233 -9.44 -4.92 15.63
C THR A 233 -10.35 -3.71 15.40
N GLY A 234 -11.25 -3.41 16.35
CA GLY A 234 -12.10 -2.21 16.31
C GLY A 234 -13.23 -2.28 15.27
N GLU A 235 -13.41 -1.22 14.48
CA GLU A 235 -14.48 -1.12 13.47
C GLU A 235 -13.99 -1.49 12.06
N VAL A 236 -14.75 -2.33 11.35
CA VAL A 236 -14.43 -2.86 10.01
C VAL A 236 -15.53 -2.48 9.02
N PRO A 237 -15.22 -1.85 7.87
CA PRO A 237 -16.17 -1.63 6.78
C PRO A 237 -16.33 -2.91 5.95
N TRP A 238 -17.56 -3.40 5.81
CA TRP A 238 -17.85 -4.64 5.07
C TRP A 238 -19.15 -4.55 4.28
N ILE A 239 -19.37 -5.51 3.37
CA ILE A 239 -20.55 -5.53 2.49
C ILE A 239 -21.76 -6.07 3.28
N ALA A 240 -22.82 -5.25 3.33
CA ALA A 240 -23.98 -5.48 4.18
C ALA A 240 -25.00 -6.47 3.59
N VAL A 241 -25.03 -6.62 2.26
CA VAL A 241 -26.04 -7.39 1.54
C VAL A 241 -25.58 -8.82 1.23
N ASN A 242 -26.44 -9.81 1.50
CA ASN A 242 -26.26 -11.17 0.99
C ASN A 242 -26.58 -11.20 -0.52
N PRO A 243 -25.62 -11.48 -1.41
CA PRO A 243 -25.83 -11.37 -2.86
C PRO A 243 -26.69 -12.51 -3.44
N LEU A 244 -26.84 -13.63 -2.72
CA LEU A 244 -27.67 -14.76 -3.15
C LEU A 244 -29.16 -14.57 -2.83
N ASN A 245 -29.47 -13.76 -1.83
CA ASN A 245 -30.83 -13.39 -1.42
C ASN A 245 -30.82 -11.95 -0.89
N PRO A 246 -30.68 -10.94 -1.77
CA PRO A 246 -30.53 -9.55 -1.35
C PRO A 246 -31.86 -8.98 -0.87
N ASP A 247 -31.85 -8.34 0.30
CA ASP A 247 -33.00 -7.54 0.75
C ASP A 247 -33.02 -6.22 -0.04
N LEU A 248 -33.71 -6.23 -1.18
CA LEU A 248 -33.92 -5.05 -2.02
C LEU A 248 -34.93 -4.04 -1.43
N SER A 249 -35.51 -4.31 -0.24
CA SER A 249 -36.28 -3.31 0.51
C SER A 249 -35.38 -2.46 1.41
N LEU A 250 -34.29 -3.04 1.92
CA LEU A 250 -33.24 -2.34 2.68
C LEU A 250 -32.15 -1.75 1.76
N TYR A 251 -31.74 -2.50 0.74
CA TYR A 251 -30.69 -2.13 -0.23
C TYR A 251 -31.21 -2.10 -1.68
N PRO A 252 -32.17 -1.21 -2.03
CA PRO A 252 -32.78 -1.17 -3.36
C PRO A 252 -31.77 -0.90 -4.48
N GLU A 253 -30.72 -0.14 -4.19
CA GLU A 253 -29.65 0.20 -5.14
C GLU A 253 -28.87 -1.03 -5.62
N PHE A 254 -28.74 -2.08 -4.80
CA PHE A 254 -28.13 -3.36 -5.22
C PHE A 254 -28.91 -4.01 -6.37
N GLY A 255 -30.19 -3.67 -6.56
CA GLY A 255 -31.00 -4.07 -7.72
C GLY A 255 -30.49 -3.51 -9.07
N LYS A 256 -29.56 -2.54 -9.06
CA LYS A 256 -28.88 -1.98 -10.24
C LYS A 256 -27.54 -2.67 -10.55
N ALA A 257 -26.95 -3.38 -9.59
CA ALA A 257 -25.75 -4.20 -9.78
C ALA A 257 -26.04 -5.39 -10.72
N ARG A 258 -25.08 -5.80 -11.55
CA ARG A 258 -25.23 -6.94 -12.47
C ARG A 258 -24.03 -7.87 -12.36
N GLY A 259 -24.15 -8.81 -11.42
CA GLY A 259 -23.17 -9.88 -11.27
C GLY A 259 -23.30 -10.99 -12.31
N VAL A 260 -22.21 -11.74 -12.49
CA VAL A 260 -22.12 -12.97 -13.29
C VAL A 260 -21.74 -14.15 -12.38
N GLU A 261 -22.30 -15.33 -12.62
CA GLU A 261 -21.90 -16.55 -11.90
C GLU A 261 -20.99 -17.43 -12.77
N VAL A 262 -19.95 -17.98 -12.16
CA VAL A 262 -19.04 -18.96 -12.78
C VAL A 262 -18.73 -20.10 -11.81
N THR A 263 -18.81 -21.34 -12.31
CA THR A 263 -18.36 -22.53 -11.56
C THR A 263 -17.06 -23.05 -12.16
N VAL A 264 -16.02 -23.14 -11.34
CA VAL A 264 -14.69 -23.70 -11.62
C VAL A 264 -14.66 -25.16 -11.13
N ARG A 265 -14.15 -26.09 -11.94
CA ARG A 265 -14.09 -27.54 -11.64
C ARG A 265 -12.65 -28.06 -11.63
N GLU A 266 -12.47 -29.32 -11.22
CA GLU A 266 -11.19 -30.03 -11.26
C GLU A 266 -10.44 -29.82 -12.59
N GLY A 267 -9.24 -29.23 -12.53
CA GLY A 267 -8.41 -28.95 -13.70
C GLY A 267 -8.64 -27.58 -14.38
N GLU A 268 -9.60 -26.78 -13.90
CA GLU A 268 -9.88 -25.42 -14.38
C GLU A 268 -9.24 -24.36 -13.45
N ILE A 269 -8.81 -23.24 -14.04
CA ILE A 269 -8.29 -22.05 -13.35
C ILE A 269 -9.25 -20.89 -13.62
N LEU A 270 -9.66 -20.14 -12.62
CA LEU A 270 -10.30 -18.84 -12.79
C LEU A 270 -9.25 -17.74 -12.59
N TYR A 271 -9.05 -16.89 -13.60
CA TYR A 271 -8.51 -15.56 -13.34
C TYR A 271 -9.64 -14.69 -12.78
N LEU A 272 -9.45 -14.26 -11.53
CA LEU A 272 -10.28 -13.31 -10.81
C LEU A 272 -9.47 -12.00 -10.71
N PRO A 273 -9.87 -10.93 -11.43
CA PRO A 273 -9.07 -9.70 -11.48
C PRO A 273 -9.15 -8.91 -10.19
N SER A 274 -8.13 -8.09 -9.96
CA SER A 274 -8.08 -7.16 -8.84
C SER A 274 -9.34 -6.29 -8.73
N LEU A 275 -9.74 -6.01 -7.48
CA LEU A 275 -10.91 -5.22 -7.07
C LEU A 275 -12.29 -5.79 -7.41
N TRP A 276 -12.40 -6.95 -8.09
CA TRP A 276 -13.71 -7.57 -8.34
C TRP A 276 -14.35 -8.05 -7.04
N PHE A 277 -15.61 -7.67 -6.85
CA PHE A 277 -16.40 -8.19 -5.73
C PHE A 277 -16.77 -9.64 -6.02
N HIS A 278 -16.54 -10.52 -5.07
CA HIS A 278 -16.82 -11.94 -5.23
C HIS A 278 -17.34 -12.60 -3.95
N HIS A 279 -18.27 -13.53 -4.14
CA HIS A 279 -18.86 -14.38 -3.09
C HIS A 279 -18.71 -15.84 -3.50
N VAL A 280 -18.19 -16.70 -2.61
CA VAL A 280 -17.70 -18.04 -2.99
C VAL A 280 -18.44 -19.16 -2.26
N ARG A 281 -19.02 -20.07 -3.05
CA ARG A 281 -19.57 -21.36 -2.59
C ARG A 281 -18.68 -22.50 -3.08
N GLN A 282 -18.74 -23.66 -2.43
CA GLN A 282 -17.97 -24.85 -2.82
C GLN A 282 -18.76 -26.14 -2.70
N SER A 283 -18.36 -27.17 -3.45
CA SER A 283 -18.78 -28.55 -3.18
C SER A 283 -18.16 -29.05 -1.87
N HIS A 284 -18.79 -30.04 -1.26
CA HIS A 284 -18.25 -30.69 -0.07
C HIS A 284 -16.89 -31.36 -0.40
N GLY A 285 -15.88 -31.18 0.47
CA GLY A 285 -14.54 -31.72 0.29
C GLY A 285 -13.78 -31.10 -0.90
N CYS A 286 -14.18 -29.92 -1.37
CA CYS A 286 -13.47 -29.20 -2.43
C CYS A 286 -12.01 -28.92 -2.00
N ILE A 287 -11.06 -29.05 -2.93
CA ILE A 287 -9.66 -28.65 -2.73
C ILE A 287 -9.26 -27.70 -3.84
N ALA A 288 -8.70 -26.54 -3.48
CA ALA A 288 -8.16 -25.56 -4.40
C ALA A 288 -6.84 -24.98 -3.90
N VAL A 289 -6.06 -24.46 -4.85
CA VAL A 289 -4.85 -23.65 -4.59
C VAL A 289 -5.05 -22.32 -5.31
N ASP A 290 -4.75 -21.19 -4.69
CA ASP A 290 -4.79 -19.90 -5.39
C ASP A 290 -3.48 -19.11 -5.24
N PHE A 291 -3.16 -18.35 -6.27
CA PHE A 291 -1.94 -17.54 -6.37
C PHE A 291 -2.33 -16.07 -6.43
N TRP A 292 -1.85 -15.30 -5.47
CA TRP A 292 -2.09 -13.86 -5.36
C TRP A 292 -0.88 -13.10 -5.85
N TYR A 293 -1.06 -12.27 -6.88
CA TYR A 293 -0.07 -11.31 -7.36
C TYR A 293 -0.57 -9.90 -6.99
N ASP A 294 0.27 -9.06 -6.37
CA ASP A 294 -0.14 -7.70 -5.99
C ASP A 294 -0.60 -6.88 -7.20
N MET A 295 -1.66 -6.08 -7.04
CA MET A 295 -2.22 -5.35 -8.17
C MET A 295 -1.31 -4.19 -8.59
N GLN A 296 -1.32 -3.87 -9.88
CA GLN A 296 -0.72 -2.63 -10.35
C GLN A 296 -1.62 -1.46 -9.92
N PHE A 297 -1.18 -0.67 -8.93
CA PHE A 297 -1.85 0.52 -8.38
C PHE A 297 -1.88 1.68 -9.41
N ASP A 298 -2.59 1.46 -10.51
CA ASP A 298 -2.62 2.29 -11.70
C ASP A 298 -3.84 3.24 -11.74
N ILE A 299 -4.20 3.71 -12.93
CA ILE A 299 -5.35 4.59 -13.13
C ILE A 299 -6.70 3.91 -12.78
N LYS A 300 -6.82 2.58 -12.89
CA LYS A 300 -8.02 1.82 -12.52
C LYS A 300 -8.26 1.89 -11.01
N TYR A 301 -7.21 1.72 -10.20
CA TYR A 301 -7.28 1.87 -8.74
C TYR A 301 -7.74 3.27 -8.32
N ASN A 302 -7.21 4.30 -8.99
CA ASN A 302 -7.59 5.69 -8.72
C ASN A 302 -9.06 5.98 -9.07
N TYR A 303 -9.56 5.49 -10.22
CA TYR A 303 -10.98 5.62 -10.57
C TYR A 303 -11.91 4.80 -9.67
N TYR A 304 -11.49 3.60 -9.26
CA TYR A 304 -12.25 2.79 -8.29
C TYR A 304 -12.40 3.53 -6.95
N ASN A 305 -11.31 4.10 -6.41
CA ASN A 305 -11.37 4.84 -5.16
C ASN A 305 -12.22 6.11 -5.27
N PHE A 306 -12.21 6.80 -6.43
CA PHE A 306 -13.13 7.90 -6.68
C PHE A 306 -14.60 7.44 -6.62
N LEU A 307 -14.94 6.34 -7.29
CA LEU A 307 -16.30 5.77 -7.29
C LEU A 307 -16.74 5.29 -5.90
N GLN A 308 -15.84 4.68 -5.11
CA GLN A 308 -16.16 4.23 -3.76
C GLN A 308 -16.41 5.40 -2.80
N ASN A 309 -15.55 6.44 -2.81
CA ASN A 309 -15.68 7.57 -1.89
C ASN A 309 -16.92 8.45 -2.14
N VAL A 310 -17.55 8.36 -3.32
CA VAL A 310 -18.86 8.96 -3.61
C VAL A 310 -19.98 8.32 -2.77
N ASN A 311 -19.86 7.05 -2.38
CA ASN A 311 -20.98 6.26 -1.83
C ASN A 311 -21.00 6.17 -0.28
N SER A 312 -19.87 6.35 0.39
CA SER A 312 -19.63 5.96 1.80
C SER A 312 -20.29 6.84 2.89
N GLN A 313 -21.58 7.17 2.81
CA GLN A 313 -22.26 8.10 3.73
C GLN A 313 -23.48 7.54 4.52
N ARG A 314 -23.71 6.21 4.63
CA ARG A 314 -24.86 5.62 5.38
C ARG A 314 -24.52 4.27 6.09
N PRO A 315 -25.03 3.95 7.32
CA PRO A 315 -24.64 2.70 8.07
C PRO A 315 -25.75 1.88 8.81
N LEU A 316 -25.42 0.65 9.33
CA LEU A 316 -26.02 -0.19 10.44
C LEU A 316 -27.13 -1.30 10.11
N PRO A 317 -27.42 -2.37 10.95
CA PRO A 317 -26.66 -3.65 11.26
C PRO A 317 -27.46 -4.99 11.68
N SER A 318 -26.83 -6.21 11.87
CA SER A 318 -27.18 -7.40 12.80
C SER A 318 -27.79 -8.82 12.36
N THR A 319 -27.71 -9.92 13.21
CA THR A 319 -28.12 -11.40 12.99
C THR A 319 -28.88 -12.14 14.19
N PRO A 320 -28.95 -13.49 14.60
CA PRO A 320 -28.09 -14.78 14.65
C PRO A 320 -28.79 -16.19 14.32
N SER A 321 -28.49 -17.48 14.75
CA SER A 321 -27.30 -18.44 14.91
C SER A 321 -27.72 -19.94 15.33
N SER A 322 -26.77 -20.90 15.64
CA SER A 322 -26.89 -22.26 16.37
C SER A 322 -27.21 -23.62 15.60
N PHE A 323 -27.06 -24.94 16.01
CA PHE A 323 -26.57 -25.77 17.21
C PHE A 323 -26.43 -27.38 17.00
N ALA A 324 -25.56 -28.12 17.78
CA ALA A 324 -25.62 -29.54 18.36
C ALA A 324 -25.61 -30.92 17.54
N ASN A 325 -25.33 -32.19 18.03
CA ASN A 325 -24.36 -32.89 18.98
C ASN A 325 -24.45 -34.50 19.15
N HIS A 326 -23.40 -35.26 19.64
CA HIS A 326 -23.30 -36.57 20.46
C HIS A 326 -23.10 -38.11 20.00
N GLU A 327 -21.92 -38.76 20.36
CA GLU A 327 -21.54 -40.06 21.10
C GLU A 327 -21.44 -41.64 20.71
N ARG A 328 -20.22 -42.28 20.92
CA ARG A 328 -19.79 -43.62 21.58
C ARG A 328 -19.35 -45.00 20.88
N CYS A 329 -18.89 -46.07 21.64
CA CYS A 329 -17.90 -47.20 21.29
C CYS A 329 -17.90 -48.55 22.18
N VAL A 330 -17.13 -49.69 21.91
CA VAL A 330 -16.46 -50.76 22.84
C VAL A 330 -16.17 -52.31 22.42
N TYR A 331 -14.93 -52.87 22.66
CA TYR A 331 -14.19 -54.25 22.88
C TYR A 331 -14.75 -55.77 22.78
N ILE A 332 -14.12 -57.02 22.99
CA ILE A 332 -12.79 -57.70 23.47
C ILE A 332 -12.54 -59.32 23.27
N HIS A 333 -11.26 -59.90 23.28
CA HIS A 333 -10.61 -61.30 23.55
C HIS A 333 -11.11 -62.76 23.09
N GLY A 334 -10.44 -63.98 23.15
CA GLY A 334 -9.02 -64.57 23.10
C GLY A 334 -8.54 -65.85 23.97
N ARG A 335 -8.06 -67.07 23.49
CA ARG A 335 -7.28 -68.19 24.27
C ARG A 335 -6.56 -69.47 23.58
N LYS A 336 -6.11 -70.56 24.32
CA LYS A 336 -4.98 -71.60 24.06
C LYS A 336 -5.07 -73.08 24.67
N MET A 337 -4.28 -74.13 24.25
CA MET A 337 -3.74 -75.42 24.95
C MET A 337 -3.10 -76.54 23.99
N ALA A 338 -2.53 -77.79 24.22
CA ALA A 338 -1.95 -78.72 25.28
C ALA A 338 -1.13 -79.99 24.69
N LYS A 339 -0.55 -81.00 25.45
CA LYS A 339 0.23 -82.26 24.96
C LYS A 339 0.45 -83.45 26.00
N LEU A 340 0.97 -84.68 25.65
CA LEU A 340 1.22 -85.91 26.55
C LEU A 340 2.25 -87.03 26.05
N VAL A 341 2.65 -88.07 26.87
CA VAL A 341 3.84 -89.05 26.69
C VAL A 341 3.69 -90.50 27.35
N GLN A 342 4.54 -91.53 27.02
CA GLN A 342 4.67 -92.93 27.61
C GLN A 342 6.15 -93.50 27.75
N GLY A 343 6.40 -94.78 28.15
CA GLY A 343 7.71 -95.35 28.66
C GLY A 343 8.27 -96.75 28.12
N PRO A 344 9.33 -97.37 28.73
CA PRO A 344 10.38 -98.17 28.00
C PRO A 344 10.69 -99.67 28.39
N THR A 345 11.74 -100.29 27.77
CA THR A 345 12.06 -101.76 27.67
C THR A 345 13.50 -102.20 28.16
N ARG A 346 13.97 -103.44 27.89
CA ARG A 346 15.27 -104.06 28.32
C ARG A 346 16.07 -104.77 27.18
N PHE A 347 17.39 -104.99 27.37
CA PHE A 347 18.37 -105.45 26.33
C PHE A 347 19.44 -106.46 26.83
N THR A 348 20.30 -107.00 25.94
CA THR A 348 21.33 -108.04 26.20
C THR A 348 22.80 -107.54 26.18
N HIS A 349 23.79 -108.41 26.45
CA HIS A 349 25.19 -108.01 26.64
C HIS A 349 25.98 -107.65 25.36
N PRO A 350 25.88 -108.37 24.22
CA PRO A 350 26.51 -107.92 22.97
C PRO A 350 25.88 -106.61 22.48
N GLU A 351 24.56 -106.47 22.61
CA GLU A 351 23.84 -105.21 22.35
C GLU A 351 24.36 -104.09 23.26
N TRP A 352 24.58 -104.35 24.55
CA TRP A 352 25.18 -103.40 25.50
C TRP A 352 26.62 -103.01 25.11
N THR A 353 27.45 -103.94 24.63
CA THR A 353 28.83 -103.63 24.20
C THR A 353 28.86 -102.83 22.91
N THR A 354 28.05 -103.20 21.90
CA THR A 354 27.90 -102.42 20.67
C THR A 354 27.30 -101.05 20.95
N SER A 355 26.25 -100.99 21.78
CA SER A 355 25.63 -99.73 22.23
C SER A 355 26.63 -98.85 22.99
N ASN A 356 27.47 -99.41 23.86
CA ASN A 356 28.48 -98.62 24.58
C ASN A 356 29.62 -98.15 23.68
N LEU A 357 30.06 -98.94 22.70
CA LEU A 357 31.03 -98.47 21.69
C LEU A 357 30.42 -97.36 20.82
N THR A 358 29.15 -97.49 20.42
CA THR A 358 28.44 -96.44 19.69
C THR A 358 28.17 -95.21 20.55
N HIS A 359 27.80 -95.36 21.82
CA HIS A 359 27.63 -94.26 22.76
C HIS A 359 28.95 -93.57 23.08
N TYR A 360 30.07 -94.31 23.19
CA TYR A 360 31.39 -93.71 23.38
C TYR A 360 31.85 -92.96 22.13
N ALA A 361 31.68 -93.53 20.94
CA ALA A 361 31.97 -92.85 19.67
C ALA A 361 31.09 -91.61 19.46
N ASN A 362 29.80 -91.69 19.80
CA ASN A 362 28.88 -90.57 19.73
C ASN A 362 29.23 -89.50 20.78
N ALA A 363 29.46 -89.87 22.04
CA ALA A 363 29.84 -88.94 23.10
C ALA A 363 31.19 -88.27 22.84
N GLU A 364 32.15 -88.95 22.21
CA GLU A 364 33.43 -88.35 21.81
C GLU A 364 33.27 -87.45 20.57
N SER A 365 32.36 -87.80 19.64
CA SER A 365 32.01 -86.93 18.52
C SER A 365 31.23 -85.69 18.97
N GLU A 366 30.35 -85.82 19.96
CA GLU A 366 29.63 -84.75 20.65
C GLU A 366 30.58 -83.88 21.48
N ARG A 367 31.55 -84.48 22.19
CA ARG A 367 32.62 -83.74 22.89
C ARG A 367 33.46 -82.94 21.91
N ALA A 368 33.93 -83.56 20.83
CA ALA A 368 34.70 -82.87 19.79
C ALA A 368 33.87 -81.81 19.05
N ALA A 369 32.54 -81.98 18.93
CA ALA A 369 31.65 -80.95 18.42
C ALA A 369 31.47 -79.79 19.41
N ALA A 370 31.29 -80.07 20.69
CA ALA A 370 31.18 -79.08 21.75
C ALA A 370 32.49 -78.29 21.92
N GLU A 371 33.65 -78.94 21.88
CA GLU A 371 34.96 -78.28 21.95
C GLU A 371 35.21 -77.36 20.74
N ARG A 372 34.85 -77.80 19.52
CA ARG A 372 34.85 -76.92 18.33
C ARG A 372 33.89 -75.74 18.50
N LEU A 373 32.68 -75.98 19.02
CA LEU A 373 31.66 -74.95 19.20
C LEU A 373 32.03 -73.95 20.31
N VAL A 374 32.77 -74.37 21.34
CA VAL A 374 33.33 -73.50 22.38
C VAL A 374 34.45 -72.61 21.81
N GLU A 375 35.42 -73.17 21.09
CA GLU A 375 36.50 -72.36 20.50
C GLU A 375 35.98 -71.45 19.37
N GLU A 376 34.99 -71.90 18.59
CA GLU A 376 34.30 -71.05 17.61
C GLU A 376 33.50 -69.93 18.30
N SER A 377 32.77 -70.22 19.37
CA SER A 377 32.05 -69.20 20.16
C SER A 377 33.02 -68.18 20.78
N LYS A 378 34.18 -68.64 21.26
CA LYS A 378 35.25 -67.78 21.80
C LYS A 378 35.86 -66.90 20.72
N ARG A 379 36.23 -67.46 19.56
CA ARG A 379 36.71 -66.73 18.39
C ARG A 379 35.69 -65.67 17.93
N LEU A 380 34.42 -66.05 17.84
CA LEU A 380 33.32 -65.15 17.49
C LEU A 380 33.14 -64.04 18.53
N SER A 381 33.27 -64.34 19.82
CA SER A 381 33.24 -63.35 20.90
C SER A 381 34.39 -62.34 20.81
N GLU A 382 35.63 -62.81 20.59
CA GLU A 382 36.78 -61.92 20.40
C GLU A 382 36.69 -61.08 19.12
N GLU A 383 36.20 -61.65 18.02
CA GLU A 383 36.01 -60.94 16.75
C GLU A 383 34.89 -59.89 16.86
N THR A 384 33.76 -60.24 17.46
CA THR A 384 32.64 -59.30 17.68
C THR A 384 32.99 -58.20 18.66
N ALA A 385 33.79 -58.48 19.70
CA ALA A 385 34.33 -57.46 20.62
C ALA A 385 35.23 -56.47 19.87
N LYS A 386 36.23 -56.95 19.12
CA LYS A 386 37.14 -56.11 18.31
C LYS A 386 36.38 -55.31 17.25
N ARG A 387 35.37 -55.89 16.61
CA ARG A 387 34.49 -55.21 15.64
C ARG A 387 33.65 -54.10 16.29
N THR A 388 33.08 -54.37 17.47
CA THR A 388 32.31 -53.39 18.24
C THR A 388 33.18 -52.22 18.68
N GLU A 389 34.36 -52.50 19.25
CA GLU A 389 35.31 -51.47 19.69
C GLU A 389 35.78 -50.58 18.52
N LYS A 390 36.09 -51.17 17.36
CA LYS A 390 36.41 -50.40 16.14
C LYS A 390 35.23 -49.51 15.72
N THR A 391 34.02 -50.08 15.66
CA THR A 391 32.83 -49.33 15.23
C THR A 391 32.53 -48.17 16.17
N GLN A 392 32.67 -48.35 17.48
CA GLN A 392 32.53 -47.26 18.46
C GLN A 392 33.58 -46.16 18.21
N ARG A 393 34.85 -46.49 17.95
CA ARG A 393 35.90 -45.52 17.65
C ARG A 393 35.65 -44.75 16.34
N ASP A 394 35.21 -45.42 15.28
CA ASP A 394 34.85 -44.76 14.01
C ASP A 394 33.64 -43.81 14.19
N VAL A 395 32.64 -44.20 15.00
CA VAL A 395 31.47 -43.35 15.32
C VAL A 395 31.87 -42.14 16.18
N SER A 396 32.68 -42.30 17.23
CA SER A 396 33.16 -41.17 18.03
C SER A 396 33.89 -40.13 17.18
N LYS A 397 34.79 -40.57 16.29
CA LYS A 397 35.49 -39.68 15.36
C LYS A 397 34.53 -38.95 14.39
N LYS A 398 33.41 -39.57 14.04
CA LYS A 398 32.38 -38.94 13.19
C LYS A 398 31.49 -37.95 13.94
N LEU A 399 31.24 -38.16 15.23
CA LEU A 399 30.64 -37.15 16.10
C LEU A 399 31.57 -35.95 16.29
N GLU A 400 32.86 -36.17 16.54
CA GLU A 400 33.88 -35.11 16.62
C GLU A 400 33.90 -34.25 15.34
N GLN A 401 33.96 -34.87 14.15
CA GLN A 401 33.89 -34.14 12.88
C GLN A 401 32.59 -33.32 12.76
N ARG A 402 31.44 -33.90 13.11
CA ARG A 402 30.13 -33.24 12.99
C ARG A 402 30.00 -32.04 13.94
N ILE A 403 30.55 -32.15 15.16
CA ILE A 403 30.62 -31.06 16.13
C ILE A 403 31.39 -29.86 15.58
N ASP A 404 32.52 -30.11 14.92
CA ASP A 404 33.32 -29.05 14.28
C ASP A 404 32.60 -28.42 13.08
N ASP A 405 31.93 -29.22 12.24
CA ASP A 405 31.08 -28.72 11.15
C ASP A 405 29.97 -27.78 11.70
N ILE A 406 29.26 -28.20 12.74
CA ILE A 406 28.18 -27.39 13.35
C ILE A 406 28.74 -26.11 13.97
N LYS A 407 29.91 -26.16 14.61
CA LYS A 407 30.58 -24.97 15.16
C LYS A 407 30.98 -23.96 14.08
N TYR A 408 31.44 -24.43 12.91
CA TYR A 408 31.72 -23.56 11.77
C TYR A 408 30.44 -22.84 11.29
N TRP A 409 29.39 -23.60 10.95
CA TRP A 409 28.15 -23.00 10.43
C TRP A 409 27.44 -22.11 11.46
N LYS A 410 27.46 -22.46 12.75
CA LYS A 410 26.96 -21.57 13.81
C LYS A 410 27.69 -20.22 13.80
N LYS A 411 29.02 -20.23 13.68
CA LYS A 411 29.83 -18.99 13.67
C LYS A 411 29.52 -18.12 12.44
N GLU A 412 29.44 -18.70 11.24
CA GLU A 412 29.08 -17.93 10.05
C GLU A 412 27.67 -17.32 10.17
N LEU A 413 26.70 -18.06 10.74
CA LEU A 413 25.37 -17.52 11.03
C LEU A 413 25.41 -16.38 12.07
N ASP A 414 26.18 -16.50 13.17
CA ASP A 414 26.38 -15.42 14.16
C ASP A 414 26.99 -14.16 13.51
N ASP A 415 28.09 -14.32 12.75
CA ASP A 415 28.81 -13.22 12.12
C ASP A 415 27.92 -12.50 11.07
N LYS A 416 27.15 -13.26 10.28
CA LYS A 416 26.20 -12.68 9.30
C LYS A 416 25.01 -12.00 9.97
N LEU A 417 24.49 -12.57 11.06
CA LEU A 417 23.42 -11.98 11.85
C LEU A 417 23.85 -10.63 12.47
N ALA A 418 25.05 -10.55 13.04
CA ALA A 418 25.59 -9.32 13.63
C ALA A 418 25.77 -8.20 12.58
N ASN A 419 26.26 -8.55 11.38
CA ASN A 419 26.36 -7.62 10.26
C ASN A 419 24.98 -7.10 9.80
N LEU A 420 23.98 -7.98 9.69
CA LEU A 420 22.62 -7.59 9.27
C LEU A 420 21.90 -6.73 10.32
N VAL A 421 22.10 -6.99 11.62
CA VAL A 421 21.58 -6.12 12.70
C VAL A 421 22.19 -4.72 12.61
N THR A 422 23.51 -4.63 12.44
CA THR A 422 24.22 -3.34 12.30
C THR A 422 23.72 -2.53 11.09
N GLU A 423 23.38 -3.21 9.98
CA GLU A 423 22.80 -2.59 8.79
C GLU A 423 21.34 -2.14 9.02
N ILE A 424 20.53 -2.91 9.76
CA ILE A 424 19.17 -2.49 10.15
C ILE A 424 19.20 -1.20 10.97
N ASP A 425 20.05 -1.11 11.99
CA ASP A 425 20.16 0.08 12.83
C ASP A 425 20.68 1.30 12.02
N SER A 426 21.61 1.06 11.09
CA SER A 426 22.10 2.08 10.15
C SER A 426 20.98 2.58 9.22
N LEU A 427 20.15 1.68 8.68
CA LEU A 427 19.05 2.03 7.78
C LEU A 427 17.91 2.74 8.52
N ILE A 428 17.66 2.41 9.79
CA ILE A 428 16.73 3.15 10.68
C ILE A 428 17.24 4.57 10.93
N ALA A 429 18.56 4.78 11.14
CA ALA A 429 19.12 6.13 11.27
C ALA A 429 18.98 6.96 9.97
N PHE A 430 19.07 6.32 8.81
CA PHE A 430 18.80 6.96 7.51
C PHE A 430 17.32 7.28 7.30
N LYS A 431 16.41 6.38 7.71
CA LYS A 431 14.94 6.64 7.74
C LYS A 431 14.63 7.94 8.50
N ALA A 432 15.20 8.09 9.69
CA ALA A 432 15.04 9.27 10.54
C ALA A 432 15.67 10.56 9.98
N ARG A 433 16.61 10.47 9.01
CA ARG A 433 17.09 11.64 8.26
C ARG A 433 16.11 12.04 7.15
N VAL A 434 15.57 11.07 6.41
CA VAL A 434 14.55 11.33 5.37
C VAL A 434 13.28 11.94 5.99
N GLU A 435 12.83 11.44 7.14
CA GLU A 435 11.68 11.99 7.87
C GLU A 435 11.88 13.47 8.27
N LYS A 436 13.06 13.81 8.81
CA LYS A 436 13.41 15.19 9.18
C LYS A 436 13.61 16.11 7.97
N ALA A 437 14.16 15.58 6.87
CA ALA A 437 14.28 16.31 5.62
C ALA A 437 12.89 16.67 5.06
N LEU A 438 11.95 15.72 5.12
CA LEU A 438 10.56 15.93 4.74
C LEU A 438 9.89 16.97 5.64
N GLU A 439 9.99 16.85 6.96
CA GLU A 439 9.47 17.85 7.91
C GLU A 439 9.99 19.27 7.62
N ALA A 440 11.30 19.40 7.36
CA ALA A 440 11.96 20.67 7.06
C ALA A 440 11.52 21.33 5.74
N THR A 441 10.77 20.64 4.87
CA THR A 441 10.16 21.26 3.68
C THR A 441 8.92 22.10 3.98
N ALA A 442 8.27 21.90 5.13
CA ALA A 442 6.94 22.45 5.41
C ALA A 442 6.93 23.98 5.59
N GLU A 443 7.88 24.56 6.33
CA GLU A 443 7.99 26.02 6.49
C GLU A 443 8.29 26.72 5.14
N PRO A 444 9.31 26.31 4.35
CA PRO A 444 9.54 26.86 3.01
C PRO A 444 8.30 26.81 2.10
N LEU A 445 7.57 25.68 2.08
CA LEU A 445 6.35 25.52 1.28
C LEU A 445 5.23 26.47 1.74
N HIS A 446 5.03 26.58 3.06
CA HIS A 446 4.05 27.49 3.64
C HIS A 446 4.37 28.96 3.29
N ILE A 447 5.62 29.39 3.43
CA ILE A 447 6.04 30.76 3.13
C ILE A 447 5.92 31.06 1.62
N ALA A 448 6.26 30.12 0.74
CA ALA A 448 6.06 30.29 -0.71
C ALA A 448 4.58 30.49 -1.06
N LYS A 449 3.69 29.65 -0.51
CA LYS A 449 2.23 29.78 -0.69
C LYS A 449 1.68 31.07 -0.08
N GLN A 450 2.15 31.48 1.10
CA GLN A 450 1.71 32.73 1.73
C GLN A 450 2.22 33.97 0.98
N CYS A 451 3.38 33.91 0.31
CA CYS A 451 3.83 34.97 -0.60
C CYS A 451 2.90 35.11 -1.82
N LEU A 452 2.44 34.01 -2.42
CA LEU A 452 1.47 34.04 -3.52
C LEU A 452 0.16 34.71 -3.07
N LEU A 453 -0.43 34.26 -1.96
CA LEU A 453 -1.66 34.82 -1.38
C LEU A 453 -1.53 36.30 -0.99
N ASN A 454 -0.38 36.71 -0.47
CA ASN A 454 -0.14 38.13 -0.17
C ASN A 454 -0.09 39.00 -1.43
N ARG A 455 0.43 38.45 -2.55
CA ARG A 455 0.53 39.17 -3.83
C ARG A 455 -0.79 39.28 -4.58
N GLU A 456 -1.77 38.44 -4.26
CA GLU A 456 -3.16 38.60 -4.71
C GLU A 456 -3.86 39.81 -4.06
N LYS A 457 -3.34 40.32 -2.93
CA LYS A 457 -3.83 41.58 -2.30
C LYS A 457 -3.41 42.85 -3.04
N ARG A 458 -2.55 42.75 -4.08
CA ARG A 458 -2.15 43.90 -4.91
C ARG A 458 -3.38 44.45 -5.64
N THR A 459 -3.36 45.74 -5.93
CA THR A 459 -4.51 46.46 -6.49
C THR A 459 -4.24 47.04 -7.88
N SER A 460 -5.30 47.26 -8.66
CA SER A 460 -5.24 47.90 -9.98
C SER A 460 -4.20 47.25 -10.92
N ILE A 461 -3.48 48.04 -11.70
CA ILE A 461 -2.51 47.61 -12.73
C ILE A 461 -1.28 46.85 -12.20
N ASP A 462 -1.07 46.77 -10.88
CA ASP A 462 0.05 46.02 -10.29
C ASP A 462 -0.30 44.56 -9.93
N LEU A 463 -1.58 44.17 -10.01
CA LEU A 463 -2.04 42.79 -9.89
C LEU A 463 -1.72 42.01 -11.18
N VAL A 464 -0.44 41.71 -11.38
CA VAL A 464 0.11 41.10 -12.60
C VAL A 464 0.91 39.83 -12.33
N HIS A 465 0.85 38.89 -13.28
CA HIS A 465 1.69 37.68 -13.29
C HIS A 465 3.12 38.00 -13.77
N ASP A 466 3.83 38.78 -12.96
CA ASP A 466 5.25 39.11 -13.16
C ASP A 466 6.18 37.91 -12.86
N ASP A 467 7.48 38.09 -13.09
CA ASP A 467 8.50 37.05 -12.92
C ASP A 467 8.53 36.47 -11.48
N VAL A 468 8.25 37.30 -10.46
CA VAL A 468 8.21 36.84 -9.06
C VAL A 468 7.08 35.85 -8.85
N GLN A 469 5.91 36.08 -9.45
CA GLN A 469 4.79 35.13 -9.40
C GLN A 469 5.19 33.77 -10.00
N LYS A 470 5.92 33.79 -11.12
CA LYS A 470 6.39 32.59 -11.82
C LYS A 470 7.44 31.82 -11.01
N GLN A 471 8.41 32.52 -10.42
CA GLN A 471 9.41 31.86 -9.57
C GLN A 471 8.79 31.30 -8.28
N LEU A 472 7.78 31.95 -7.71
CA LEU A 472 7.05 31.45 -6.53
C LEU A 472 6.22 30.20 -6.84
N ILE A 473 5.51 30.15 -7.97
CA ILE A 473 4.81 28.94 -8.42
C ILE A 473 5.83 27.80 -8.59
N LYS A 474 6.94 28.06 -9.29
CA LYS A 474 8.03 27.10 -9.47
C LYS A 474 8.70 26.68 -8.16
N GLU A 475 8.72 27.53 -7.13
CA GLU A 475 9.19 27.17 -5.78
C GLU A 475 8.24 26.20 -5.08
N VAL A 476 6.93 26.43 -5.16
CA VAL A 476 5.91 25.47 -4.69
C VAL A 476 6.05 24.14 -5.42
N GLU A 477 6.07 24.13 -6.75
CA GLU A 477 6.26 22.93 -7.58
C GLU A 477 7.56 22.17 -7.23
N THR A 478 8.66 22.89 -7.00
CA THR A 478 9.95 22.30 -6.62
C THR A 478 9.87 21.63 -5.25
N ILE A 479 9.28 22.29 -4.25
CA ILE A 479 9.21 21.76 -2.88
C ILE A 479 8.22 20.58 -2.80
N GLU A 480 7.09 20.64 -3.50
CA GLU A 480 6.14 19.52 -3.58
C GLU A 480 6.73 18.32 -4.33
N GLY A 481 7.50 18.56 -5.39
CA GLY A 481 8.30 17.53 -6.06
C GLY A 481 9.35 16.88 -5.16
N VAL A 482 10.01 17.66 -4.30
CA VAL A 482 10.92 17.17 -3.25
C VAL A 482 10.18 16.31 -2.22
N GLN A 483 9.04 16.77 -1.71
CA GLN A 483 8.22 15.99 -0.77
C GLN A 483 7.80 14.63 -1.38
N ALA A 484 7.35 14.64 -2.64
CA ALA A 484 6.98 13.41 -3.35
C ALA A 484 8.17 12.47 -3.61
N LEU A 485 9.40 12.98 -3.72
CA LEU A 485 10.60 12.15 -3.82
C LEU A 485 11.02 11.57 -2.46
N LEU A 486 11.00 12.38 -1.39
CA LEU A 486 11.34 11.95 -0.04
C LEU A 486 10.35 10.90 0.50
N ASN A 487 9.04 11.03 0.24
CA ASN A 487 8.04 10.03 0.62
C ASN A 487 8.29 8.66 -0.03
N ARG A 488 8.49 8.61 -1.35
CA ARG A 488 8.84 7.35 -2.05
C ARG A 488 10.15 6.73 -1.56
N THR A 489 11.12 7.57 -1.20
CA THR A 489 12.37 7.13 -0.59
C THR A 489 12.14 6.55 0.81
N LEU A 490 11.23 7.12 1.60
CA LEU A 490 10.85 6.67 2.93
C LEU A 490 10.09 5.33 2.89
N GLU A 491 9.21 5.14 1.90
CA GLU A 491 8.52 3.88 1.61
C GLU A 491 9.53 2.76 1.30
N GLN A 492 10.42 2.98 0.32
CA GLN A 492 11.50 2.04 -0.03
C GLN A 492 12.41 1.70 1.16
N THR A 493 12.76 2.70 1.98
CA THR A 493 13.56 2.52 3.20
C THR A 493 12.82 1.63 4.22
N THR A 494 11.51 1.83 4.37
CA THR A 494 10.68 1.06 5.30
C THR A 494 10.54 -0.39 4.87
N GLU A 495 10.37 -0.64 3.57
CA GLU A 495 10.30 -2.00 3.04
C GLU A 495 11.64 -2.74 3.13
N GLN A 496 12.77 -2.12 2.80
CA GLN A 496 14.07 -2.76 2.98
C GLN A 496 14.37 -3.08 4.46
N ILE A 497 13.91 -2.26 5.42
CA ILE A 497 13.94 -2.61 6.85
C ILE A 497 13.09 -3.86 7.15
N ARG A 498 11.92 -4.02 6.51
CA ARG A 498 11.08 -5.22 6.64
C ARG A 498 11.77 -6.47 6.07
N LEU A 499 12.36 -6.38 4.89
CA LEU A 499 13.12 -7.47 4.25
C LEU A 499 14.33 -7.88 5.10
N ASN A 500 15.10 -6.92 5.60
CA ASN A 500 16.21 -7.18 6.51
C ASN A 500 15.74 -7.90 7.78
N ARG A 501 14.62 -7.47 8.39
CA ARG A 501 14.02 -8.14 9.56
C ARG A 501 13.55 -9.56 9.24
N LYS A 502 12.98 -9.81 8.06
CA LYS A 502 12.57 -11.15 7.60
C LYS A 502 13.80 -12.08 7.47
N SER A 503 14.90 -11.61 6.88
CA SER A 503 16.14 -12.37 6.77
C SER A 503 16.85 -12.56 8.12
N LYS A 504 16.81 -11.55 9.00
CA LYS A 504 17.32 -11.65 10.39
C LYS A 504 16.64 -12.79 11.15
N TYR A 505 15.31 -12.88 11.08
CA TYR A 505 14.54 -13.94 11.74
C TYR A 505 14.92 -15.35 11.25
N GLN A 506 15.18 -15.54 9.95
CA GLN A 506 15.61 -16.84 9.43
C GLN A 506 17.00 -17.23 9.93
N LEU A 507 17.95 -16.28 9.98
CA LEU A 507 19.28 -16.51 10.59
C LEU A 507 19.16 -16.85 12.08
N GLU A 508 18.34 -16.13 12.85
CA GLU A 508 18.08 -16.39 14.28
C GLU A 508 17.49 -17.79 14.51
N LYS A 509 16.61 -18.25 13.61
CA LYS A 509 16.03 -19.60 13.65
C LYS A 509 17.07 -20.67 13.33
N ASP A 510 17.78 -20.56 12.22
CA ASP A 510 18.81 -21.52 11.81
C ASP A 510 19.91 -21.63 12.88
N LEU A 511 20.37 -20.50 13.41
CA LEU A 511 21.34 -20.44 14.51
C LEU A 511 20.86 -21.20 15.77
N LYS A 512 19.58 -21.10 16.13
CA LYS A 512 18.97 -21.82 17.25
C LYS A 512 18.89 -23.33 16.98
N ASP A 513 18.54 -23.72 15.77
CA ASP A 513 18.46 -25.14 15.38
C ASP A 513 19.87 -25.76 15.32
N LYS A 514 20.87 -25.03 14.81
CA LYS A 514 22.30 -25.40 14.87
C LYS A 514 22.82 -25.52 16.31
N PHE A 515 22.49 -24.58 17.20
CA PHE A 515 22.86 -24.67 18.63
C PHE A 515 22.22 -25.88 19.33
N SER A 516 20.98 -26.21 18.96
CA SER A 516 20.26 -27.37 19.50
C SER A 516 20.89 -28.68 19.02
N ALA A 517 21.27 -28.77 17.74
CA ALA A 517 22.01 -29.90 17.19
C ALA A 517 23.39 -30.06 17.86
N LEU A 518 24.14 -28.96 18.03
CA LEU A 518 25.45 -28.99 18.71
C LEU A 518 25.35 -29.56 20.12
N SER A 519 24.34 -29.11 20.89
CA SER A 519 24.09 -29.58 22.26
C SER A 519 23.79 -31.08 22.34
N ILE A 520 23.13 -31.63 21.31
CA ILE A 520 22.82 -33.07 21.22
C ILE A 520 24.09 -33.86 20.85
N ASP A 521 24.84 -33.41 19.84
CA ASP A 521 26.02 -34.13 19.36
C ASP A 521 27.17 -34.09 20.39
N GLU A 522 27.37 -32.97 21.10
CA GLU A 522 28.32 -32.88 22.22
C GLU A 522 27.93 -33.83 23.37
N TYR A 523 26.64 -33.88 23.76
CA TYR A 523 26.16 -34.86 24.74
C TYR A 523 26.38 -36.31 24.27
N CYS A 524 26.13 -36.61 22.99
CA CYS A 524 26.40 -37.92 22.41
C CYS A 524 27.90 -38.27 22.40
N ALA A 525 28.78 -37.29 22.18
CA ALA A 525 30.24 -37.46 22.24
C ALA A 525 30.78 -37.65 23.67
N GLU A 526 30.06 -37.22 24.71
CA GLU A 526 30.39 -37.49 26.11
C GLU A 526 29.99 -38.88 26.60
N LEU A 527 29.02 -39.56 25.97
CA LEU A 527 28.54 -40.88 26.39
C LEU A 527 29.62 -41.96 26.36
N ARG A 528 29.61 -42.85 27.36
CA ARG A 528 30.52 -43.99 27.52
C ARG A 528 29.72 -45.26 27.81
N ASN A 529 30.33 -46.43 27.62
CA ASN A 529 29.67 -47.73 27.83
C ASN A 529 29.19 -47.98 29.29
N ASN A 530 29.61 -47.15 30.25
CA ASN A 530 29.20 -47.14 31.65
C ASN A 530 28.40 -45.88 32.06
N SER A 531 27.92 -45.07 31.10
CA SER A 531 27.08 -43.90 31.40
C SER A 531 25.74 -44.30 32.03
N HIS A 532 25.29 -43.52 33.00
CA HIS A 532 24.00 -43.76 33.67
C HIS A 532 22.83 -43.44 32.72
N GLY A 533 21.75 -44.25 32.79
CA GLY A 533 20.52 -44.03 32.02
C GLY A 533 20.49 -44.66 30.62
N LEU A 534 21.54 -45.36 30.19
CA LEU A 534 21.53 -46.17 28.97
C LEU A 534 20.40 -47.23 29.02
N LYS A 535 19.66 -47.36 27.92
CA LYS A 535 18.51 -48.28 27.76
C LYS A 535 18.47 -48.80 26.33
N PHE A 536 17.99 -50.03 26.16
CA PHE A 536 17.58 -50.53 24.85
C PHE A 536 16.40 -49.68 24.32
N LYS A 537 16.44 -49.37 23.02
CA LYS A 537 15.38 -48.65 22.30
C LYS A 537 15.03 -49.45 21.04
N ASP A 538 13.88 -50.10 21.05
CA ASP A 538 13.38 -50.82 19.88
C ASP A 538 13.12 -49.84 18.73
N GLY A 539 13.43 -50.24 17.51
CA GLY A 539 13.28 -49.39 16.32
C GLY A 539 14.28 -48.22 16.21
N ALA A 540 15.27 -48.09 17.08
CA ALA A 540 16.25 -46.99 17.02
C ALA A 540 17.16 -47.00 15.76
N ALA A 541 17.27 -48.14 15.07
CA ALA A 541 17.96 -48.25 13.79
C ALA A 541 17.02 -47.95 12.61
N LYS A 542 16.43 -46.75 12.60
CA LYS A 542 15.61 -46.23 11.50
C LYS A 542 16.08 -44.85 11.04
N ILE A 543 15.93 -44.59 9.75
CA ILE A 543 16.06 -43.24 9.17
C ILE A 543 14.65 -42.62 9.22
N GLU A 544 14.54 -41.40 9.74
CA GLU A 544 13.25 -40.70 9.78
C GLU A 544 12.89 -40.19 8.37
N ALA A 545 11.62 -40.26 7.99
CA ALA A 545 11.19 -39.99 6.61
C ALA A 545 11.54 -38.59 6.09
N ASN A 546 11.69 -37.61 7.00
CA ASN A 546 11.98 -36.21 6.69
C ASN A 546 13.43 -35.82 7.07
N SER A 547 14.37 -36.77 7.16
CA SER A 547 15.79 -36.46 7.41
C SER A 547 16.52 -36.01 6.14
N VAL A 548 17.16 -34.86 6.21
CA VAL A 548 18.02 -34.30 5.14
C VAL A 548 19.44 -34.89 5.18
N CYS A 549 20.17 -34.85 4.06
CA CYS A 549 21.58 -35.24 4.03
C CYS A 549 22.51 -34.12 4.57
N PRO A 550 23.79 -34.40 4.86
CA PRO A 550 24.75 -33.38 5.30
C PRO A 550 24.88 -32.21 4.32
N GLU A 551 24.80 -32.48 3.02
CA GLU A 551 24.89 -31.52 1.93
C GLU A 551 23.67 -30.59 1.91
N ASP A 552 22.44 -31.12 1.90
CA ASP A 552 21.18 -30.34 2.03
C ASP A 552 21.21 -29.40 3.26
N TRP A 553 21.79 -29.87 4.37
CA TRP A 553 21.89 -29.14 5.63
C TRP A 553 22.92 -28.00 5.59
N GLN A 554 23.94 -28.10 4.71
CA GLN A 554 24.86 -26.99 4.41
C GLN A 554 24.17 -26.00 3.47
N ASP A 555 23.61 -26.47 2.36
CA ASP A 555 22.91 -25.67 1.35
C ASP A 555 21.77 -24.84 1.96
N PHE A 556 21.06 -25.36 2.97
CA PHE A 556 20.03 -24.61 3.71
C PHE A 556 20.61 -23.36 4.41
N SER A 557 21.76 -23.49 5.08
CA SER A 557 22.39 -22.35 5.77
C SER A 557 23.08 -21.40 4.80
N ASP A 558 23.70 -21.92 3.73
CA ASP A 558 24.26 -21.08 2.68
C ASP A 558 23.14 -20.28 1.98
N ALA A 559 21.98 -20.87 1.70
CA ALA A 559 20.84 -20.15 1.14
C ALA A 559 20.33 -19.03 2.06
N ASN A 560 20.28 -19.27 3.38
CA ASN A 560 19.93 -18.25 4.39
C ASN A 560 20.97 -17.11 4.42
N ILE A 561 22.26 -17.45 4.43
CA ILE A 561 23.38 -16.50 4.44
C ILE A 561 23.42 -15.66 3.16
N LEU A 562 23.34 -16.30 1.98
CA LEU A 562 23.31 -15.63 0.68
C LEU A 562 22.10 -14.71 0.54
N LYS A 563 20.94 -15.09 1.08
CA LYS A 563 19.77 -14.20 1.11
C LYS A 563 20.01 -12.99 2.02
N ALA A 564 20.45 -13.21 3.26
CA ALA A 564 20.75 -12.13 4.20
C ALA A 564 21.81 -11.15 3.66
N GLU A 565 22.85 -11.65 2.98
CA GLU A 565 23.90 -10.83 2.36
C GLU A 565 23.35 -9.96 1.21
N ARG A 566 22.40 -10.47 0.40
CA ARG A 566 21.72 -9.67 -0.65
C ARG A 566 20.86 -8.54 -0.06
N GLU A 567 20.07 -8.82 0.97
CA GLU A 567 19.27 -7.76 1.64
C GLU A 567 20.18 -6.70 2.29
N ARG A 568 21.27 -7.13 2.94
CA ARG A 568 22.29 -6.25 3.51
C ARG A 568 22.94 -5.38 2.43
N GLN A 569 23.28 -5.94 1.27
CA GLN A 569 23.89 -5.19 0.17
C GLN A 569 22.92 -4.18 -0.46
N SER A 570 21.66 -4.58 -0.69
CA SER A 570 20.59 -3.69 -1.18
C SER A 570 20.36 -2.49 -0.23
N SER A 571 20.53 -2.72 1.09
CA SER A 571 20.47 -1.67 2.11
C SER A 571 21.63 -0.65 2.02
N VAL A 572 22.86 -1.12 1.76
CA VAL A 572 24.03 -0.24 1.54
C VAL A 572 23.83 0.66 0.31
N GLU A 573 23.31 0.07 -0.77
CA GLU A 573 23.02 0.77 -2.02
C GLU A 573 21.90 1.80 -1.83
N LEU A 574 20.82 1.42 -1.13
CA LEU A 574 19.72 2.33 -0.78
C LEU A 574 20.19 3.49 0.12
N ARG A 575 21.05 3.26 1.11
CA ARG A 575 21.66 4.37 1.89
C ARG A 575 22.48 5.33 1.04
N THR A 576 23.22 4.79 0.06
CA THR A 576 24.00 5.60 -0.88
C THR A 576 23.10 6.46 -1.78
N LEU A 577 21.96 5.91 -2.21
CA LEU A 577 20.91 6.65 -2.93
C LEU A 577 20.27 7.74 -2.06
N ILE A 578 19.95 7.44 -0.79
CA ILE A 578 19.37 8.39 0.16
C ILE A 578 20.28 9.62 0.34
N ASP A 579 21.58 9.44 0.59
CA ASP A 579 22.51 10.57 0.74
C ASP A 579 22.55 11.47 -0.52
N GLY A 580 22.51 10.85 -1.71
CA GLY A 580 22.41 11.59 -2.98
C GLY A 580 21.12 12.39 -3.11
N ILE A 581 19.97 11.79 -2.78
CA ILE A 581 18.66 12.45 -2.78
C ILE A 581 18.61 13.60 -1.77
N LEU A 582 19.05 13.39 -0.53
CA LEU A 582 19.11 14.41 0.51
C LEU A 582 19.99 15.61 0.11
N GLN A 583 21.15 15.35 -0.50
CA GLN A 583 22.03 16.41 -0.99
C GLN A 583 21.41 17.16 -2.19
N GLN A 584 20.84 16.46 -3.16
CA GLN A 584 20.23 17.07 -4.36
C GLN A 584 19.03 17.93 -3.97
N THR A 585 18.05 17.37 -3.26
CA THR A 585 16.80 18.05 -2.89
C THR A 585 17.05 19.35 -2.12
N SER A 586 17.94 19.33 -1.13
CA SER A 586 18.34 20.53 -0.38
C SER A 586 19.03 21.59 -1.27
N ASN A 587 19.82 21.16 -2.27
CA ASN A 587 20.45 22.07 -3.25
C ASN A 587 19.40 22.71 -4.18
N ASP A 588 18.46 21.93 -4.71
CA ASP A 588 17.42 22.39 -5.63
C ASP A 588 16.47 23.39 -4.94
N MET A 589 16.07 23.11 -3.69
CA MET A 589 15.31 24.06 -2.86
C MET A 589 16.09 25.36 -2.59
N ARG A 590 17.38 25.28 -2.19
CA ARG A 590 18.21 26.47 -1.96
C ARG A 590 18.38 27.32 -3.22
N LYS A 591 18.53 26.68 -4.38
CA LYS A 591 18.61 27.37 -5.67
C LYS A 591 17.31 28.09 -6.01
N GLN A 592 16.16 27.40 -5.95
CA GLN A 592 14.88 28.02 -6.31
C GLN A 592 14.49 29.16 -5.35
N CYS A 593 14.77 29.02 -4.05
CA CYS A 593 14.59 30.10 -3.08
C CYS A 593 15.50 31.32 -3.40
N SER A 594 16.73 31.09 -3.87
CA SER A 594 17.62 32.15 -4.35
C SER A 594 17.05 32.85 -5.59
N ASP A 595 16.58 32.08 -6.58
CA ASP A 595 16.00 32.61 -7.83
C ASP A 595 14.75 33.49 -7.53
N VAL A 596 13.87 33.06 -6.62
CA VAL A 596 12.74 33.87 -6.12
C VAL A 596 13.20 35.16 -5.42
N ASN A 597 14.20 35.07 -4.54
CA ASN A 597 14.72 36.23 -3.82
C ASN A 597 15.36 37.25 -4.77
N VAL A 598 16.03 36.81 -5.84
CA VAL A 598 16.55 37.69 -6.91
C VAL A 598 15.39 38.37 -7.65
N ALA A 599 14.35 37.64 -8.01
CA ALA A 599 13.16 38.18 -8.67
C ALA A 599 12.47 39.26 -7.81
N PHE A 600 12.23 39.00 -6.52
CA PHE A 600 11.66 39.99 -5.59
C PHE A 600 12.52 41.26 -5.50
N ASN A 601 13.83 41.13 -5.26
CA ASN A 601 14.72 42.29 -5.12
C ASN A 601 14.72 43.17 -6.39
N LYS A 602 14.70 42.55 -7.57
CA LYS A 602 14.55 43.25 -8.85
C LYS A 602 13.20 43.98 -8.94
N ARG A 603 12.09 43.30 -8.64
CA ARG A 603 10.73 43.87 -8.75
C ARG A 603 10.48 45.02 -7.77
N ILE A 604 11.01 44.91 -6.55
CA ILE A 604 11.00 45.98 -5.55
C ILE A 604 11.79 47.19 -6.06
N SER A 605 12.97 46.98 -6.68
CA SER A 605 13.79 48.06 -7.25
C SER A 605 13.09 48.79 -8.41
N GLU A 606 12.49 48.05 -9.36
CA GLU A 606 11.67 48.60 -10.45
C GLU A 606 10.50 49.44 -9.92
N THR A 607 9.83 48.95 -8.88
CA THR A 607 8.64 49.61 -8.32
C THR A 607 9.01 50.87 -7.53
N LYS A 608 10.15 50.88 -6.82
CA LYS A 608 10.69 52.07 -6.14
C LYS A 608 11.08 53.18 -7.13
N ASP A 609 11.80 52.83 -8.20
CA ASP A 609 12.18 53.76 -9.26
C ASP A 609 10.94 54.35 -9.96
N THR A 610 9.94 53.52 -10.26
CA THR A 610 8.65 53.95 -10.83
C THR A 610 7.92 54.92 -9.89
N LYS A 611 7.82 54.59 -8.59
CA LYS A 611 7.18 55.44 -7.59
C LYS A 611 7.87 56.80 -7.44
N SER A 612 9.21 56.80 -7.36
CA SER A 612 10.00 58.03 -7.30
C SER A 612 9.76 58.95 -8.52
N LYS A 613 9.63 58.38 -9.73
CA LYS A 613 9.36 59.15 -10.95
C LYS A 613 7.95 59.73 -10.99
N LEU A 614 6.97 59.04 -10.41
CA LEU A 614 5.61 59.56 -10.24
C LEU A 614 5.58 60.71 -9.22
N GLU A 615 6.27 60.56 -8.09
CA GLU A 615 6.42 61.61 -7.06
C GLU A 615 7.12 62.86 -7.62
N ASP A 616 8.19 62.69 -8.41
CA ASP A 616 8.85 63.77 -9.17
C ASP A 616 7.95 64.45 -10.21
N HIS A 617 6.95 63.75 -10.75
CA HIS A 617 5.99 64.33 -11.69
C HIS A 617 4.87 65.06 -10.97
N LEU A 618 4.34 64.48 -9.88
CA LEU A 618 3.35 65.10 -9.00
C LEU A 618 3.84 66.46 -8.49
N ASN A 619 5.09 66.52 -7.99
CA ASN A 619 5.72 67.78 -7.55
C ASN A 619 5.74 68.87 -8.64
N LYS A 620 5.94 68.49 -9.92
CA LYS A 620 5.92 69.43 -11.06
C LYS A 620 4.50 69.90 -11.39
N ILE A 621 3.51 68.99 -11.34
CA ILE A 621 2.09 69.32 -11.54
C ILE A 621 1.59 70.27 -10.43
N VAL A 622 1.92 70.02 -9.17
CA VAL A 622 1.60 70.91 -8.03
C VAL A 622 2.24 72.29 -8.20
N GLY A 623 3.48 72.37 -8.72
CA GLY A 623 4.10 73.63 -9.10
C GLY A 623 3.31 74.39 -10.19
N GLN A 624 2.91 73.70 -11.26
CA GLN A 624 2.11 74.29 -12.35
C GLN A 624 0.71 74.72 -11.91
N ILE A 625 0.08 73.99 -10.99
CA ILE A 625 -1.19 74.37 -10.36
C ILE A 625 -1.06 75.74 -9.68
N LYS A 626 -0.04 75.90 -8.83
CA LYS A 626 0.23 77.16 -8.15
C LYS A 626 0.51 78.32 -9.13
N GLU A 627 1.33 78.09 -10.16
CA GLU A 627 1.59 79.10 -11.19
C GLU A 627 0.32 79.52 -11.94
N ALA A 628 -0.59 78.57 -12.22
CA ALA A 628 -1.87 78.83 -12.86
C ALA A 628 -2.83 79.61 -11.94
N GLU A 629 -2.87 79.31 -10.63
CA GLU A 629 -3.62 80.07 -9.63
C GLU A 629 -3.11 81.51 -9.49
N GLU A 630 -1.79 81.70 -9.41
CA GLU A 630 -1.16 83.03 -9.41
C GLU A 630 -1.42 83.79 -10.72
N ASN A 631 -1.54 83.10 -11.86
CA ASN A 631 -1.94 83.71 -13.14
C ASN A 631 -3.43 84.10 -13.15
N ILE A 632 -4.32 83.23 -12.66
CA ILE A 632 -5.76 83.51 -12.51
C ILE A 632 -6.00 84.73 -11.61
N SER A 633 -5.26 84.83 -10.50
CA SER A 633 -5.30 86.00 -9.60
C SER A 633 -4.87 87.29 -10.31
N ARG A 634 -3.75 87.26 -11.04
CA ARG A 634 -3.28 88.39 -11.86
C ARG A 634 -4.26 88.78 -12.96
N LEU A 635 -4.88 87.82 -13.65
CA LEU A 635 -5.86 88.07 -14.71
C LEU A 635 -7.17 88.66 -14.16
N LYS A 636 -7.66 88.17 -13.01
CA LYS A 636 -8.85 88.74 -12.33
C LYS A 636 -8.59 90.19 -11.94
N LYS A 637 -7.49 90.48 -11.23
CA LYS A 637 -7.10 91.86 -10.92
C LYS A 637 -6.96 92.73 -12.18
N ALA A 638 -6.37 92.22 -13.26
CA ALA A 638 -6.21 92.97 -14.50
C ALA A 638 -7.54 93.29 -15.20
N ILE A 639 -8.61 92.54 -14.93
CA ILE A 639 -9.99 92.87 -15.36
C ILE A 639 -10.59 93.92 -14.42
N ASP A 640 -10.45 93.75 -13.10
CA ASP A 640 -10.96 94.69 -12.09
C ASP A 640 -10.36 96.10 -12.26
N ASP A 641 -9.04 96.18 -12.50
CA ASP A 641 -8.30 97.42 -12.79
C ASP A 641 -8.79 98.15 -14.06
N LYS A 642 -9.62 97.51 -14.91
CA LYS A 642 -10.28 98.13 -16.08
C LYS A 642 -11.72 98.58 -15.84
N VAL A 643 -12.37 98.16 -14.75
CA VAL A 643 -13.76 98.51 -14.45
C VAL A 643 -13.92 100.02 -14.24
N LEU A 644 -13.06 100.67 -13.45
CA LEU A 644 -13.15 102.11 -13.19
C LEU A 644 -12.83 102.97 -14.44
N PRO A 645 -11.78 102.69 -15.24
CA PRO A 645 -11.58 103.35 -16.54
C PRO A 645 -12.78 103.17 -17.49
N MET A 646 -13.35 101.97 -17.58
CA MET A 646 -14.53 101.68 -18.40
C MET A 646 -15.72 102.54 -17.98
N GLN A 647 -16.08 102.50 -16.70
CA GLN A 647 -17.19 103.26 -16.14
C GLN A 647 -17.01 104.76 -16.39
N LEU A 648 -15.77 105.27 -16.26
CA LEU A 648 -15.46 106.67 -16.53
C LEU A 648 -15.63 107.04 -18.01
N ALA A 649 -15.15 106.22 -18.94
CA ALA A 649 -15.30 106.43 -20.38
C ALA A 649 -16.78 106.34 -20.82
N GLN A 650 -17.50 105.31 -20.38
CA GLN A 650 -18.93 105.12 -20.65
C GLN A 650 -19.79 106.26 -20.06
N THR A 651 -19.55 106.67 -18.81
CA THR A 651 -20.29 107.78 -18.17
C THR A 651 -20.02 109.12 -18.87
N ARG A 652 -18.78 109.38 -19.31
CA ARG A 652 -18.43 110.56 -20.12
C ARG A 652 -19.17 110.54 -21.46
N LEU A 653 -19.24 109.38 -22.12
CA LEU A 653 -19.90 109.21 -23.41
C LEU A 653 -21.43 109.39 -23.30
N ASP A 654 -22.06 108.81 -22.29
CA ASP A 654 -23.50 108.98 -22.00
C ASP A 654 -23.85 110.44 -21.64
N THR A 655 -23.12 111.04 -20.71
CA THR A 655 -23.33 112.45 -20.30
C THR A 655 -23.26 113.40 -21.52
N ARG A 656 -22.36 113.13 -22.46
CA ARG A 656 -22.22 113.90 -23.71
C ARG A 656 -23.27 113.55 -24.78
N THR A 657 -23.95 112.42 -24.65
CA THR A 657 -25.06 112.03 -25.54
C THR A 657 -26.37 112.72 -25.13
N ASN A 658 -26.48 113.16 -23.87
CA ASN A 658 -27.60 113.95 -23.34
C ASN A 658 -27.54 115.47 -23.66
N ARG A 659 -26.71 115.90 -24.62
CA ARG A 659 -26.63 117.32 -25.05
C ARG A 659 -27.86 117.71 -25.90
N PRO A 660 -28.47 118.90 -25.70
CA PRO A 660 -29.70 119.27 -26.40
C PRO A 660 -29.45 119.83 -27.82
N ASN A 661 -30.32 119.48 -28.76
CA ASN A 661 -30.40 120.05 -30.10
C ASN A 661 -29.04 120.05 -30.84
N VAL A 662 -28.59 121.20 -31.35
CA VAL A 662 -27.35 121.34 -32.14
C VAL A 662 -26.08 121.09 -31.33
N GLU A 663 -26.13 121.19 -30.00
CA GLU A 663 -25.00 120.91 -29.11
C GLU A 663 -24.66 119.41 -29.03
N LEU A 664 -25.51 118.52 -29.55
CA LEU A 664 -25.23 117.10 -29.75
C LEU A 664 -24.27 116.84 -30.93
N CYS A 665 -23.22 117.66 -31.02
CA CYS A 665 -22.22 117.57 -32.07
C CYS A 665 -21.33 116.32 -31.90
N ARG A 666 -21.16 115.56 -32.99
CA ARG A 666 -20.18 114.48 -33.11
C ARG A 666 -18.80 115.06 -33.38
N ASP A 667 -18.23 115.66 -32.34
CA ASP A 667 -16.88 116.23 -32.34
C ASP A 667 -15.79 115.13 -32.14
N PRO A 668 -14.49 115.45 -32.30
CA PRO A 668 -13.41 114.47 -32.12
C PRO A 668 -13.35 113.83 -30.73
N VAL A 669 -13.86 114.51 -29.69
CA VAL A 669 -13.93 113.96 -28.33
C VAL A 669 -15.01 112.88 -28.23
N GLN A 670 -16.14 113.06 -28.90
CA GLN A 670 -17.18 112.03 -29.00
C GLN A 670 -16.64 110.76 -29.67
N TYR A 671 -15.90 110.89 -30.78
CA TYR A 671 -15.31 109.74 -31.47
C TYR A 671 -14.23 109.05 -30.63
N ARG A 672 -13.28 109.80 -30.03
CA ARG A 672 -12.25 109.18 -29.17
C ARG A 672 -12.80 108.51 -27.91
N LEU A 673 -13.94 108.95 -27.37
CA LEU A 673 -14.61 108.25 -26.26
C LEU A 673 -15.25 106.93 -26.71
N ILE A 674 -15.81 106.86 -27.93
CA ILE A 674 -16.32 105.61 -28.50
C ILE A 674 -15.17 104.63 -28.74
N GLU A 675 -14.04 105.12 -29.26
CA GLU A 675 -12.84 104.32 -29.47
C GLU A 675 -12.20 103.88 -28.14
N GLU A 676 -12.12 104.75 -27.12
CA GLU A 676 -11.64 104.39 -25.76
C GLU A 676 -12.49 103.27 -25.13
N VAL A 677 -13.83 103.35 -25.23
CA VAL A 677 -14.73 102.28 -24.75
C VAL A 677 -14.45 100.97 -25.51
N GLY A 678 -14.41 100.98 -26.85
CA GLY A 678 -14.16 99.78 -27.65
C GLY A 678 -12.76 99.16 -27.45
N GLU A 679 -11.73 99.99 -27.25
CA GLU A 679 -10.36 99.57 -26.91
C GLU A 679 -10.33 98.83 -25.56
N ILE A 680 -11.05 99.34 -24.54
CA ILE A 680 -11.13 98.70 -23.22
C ILE A 680 -12.05 97.46 -23.26
N GLU A 681 -13.17 97.48 -24.00
CA GLU A 681 -14.08 96.33 -24.14
C GLU A 681 -13.36 95.14 -24.78
N SER A 682 -12.62 95.38 -25.87
CA SER A 682 -11.76 94.38 -26.51
C SER A 682 -10.69 93.85 -25.56
N SER A 683 -10.06 94.73 -24.77
CA SER A 683 -9.05 94.34 -23.77
C SER A 683 -9.63 93.45 -22.67
N VAL A 684 -10.81 93.78 -22.14
CA VAL A 684 -11.50 92.99 -21.11
C VAL A 684 -11.95 91.64 -21.68
N ALA A 685 -12.50 91.59 -22.89
CA ALA A 685 -12.89 90.34 -23.54
C ALA A 685 -11.68 89.39 -23.75
N GLN A 686 -10.52 89.93 -24.15
CA GLN A 686 -9.29 89.16 -24.29
C GLN A 686 -8.79 88.61 -22.93
N LEU A 687 -8.83 89.42 -21.88
CA LEU A 687 -8.46 88.98 -20.52
C LEU A 687 -9.42 87.90 -20.00
N GLN A 688 -10.73 88.05 -20.20
CA GLN A 688 -11.74 87.05 -19.84
C GLN A 688 -11.55 85.72 -20.59
N ALA A 689 -11.22 85.77 -21.88
CA ALA A 689 -10.93 84.57 -22.67
C ALA A 689 -9.68 83.83 -22.16
N ARG A 690 -8.61 84.56 -21.80
CA ARG A 690 -7.40 83.99 -21.20
C ARG A 690 -7.61 83.47 -19.79
N LEU A 691 -8.44 84.15 -19.00
CA LEU A 691 -8.85 83.70 -17.68
C LEU A 691 -9.55 82.33 -17.78
N LYS A 692 -10.60 82.23 -18.61
CA LYS A 692 -11.30 80.96 -18.83
C LYS A 692 -10.36 79.85 -19.32
N GLN A 693 -9.47 80.14 -20.27
CA GLN A 693 -8.48 79.18 -20.76
C GLN A 693 -7.57 78.66 -19.62
N THR A 694 -7.17 79.54 -18.70
CA THR A 694 -6.33 79.18 -17.55
C THR A 694 -7.12 78.38 -16.51
N GLU A 695 -8.37 78.75 -16.24
CA GLU A 695 -9.26 78.02 -15.32
C GLU A 695 -9.63 76.62 -15.83
N ASP A 696 -9.83 76.44 -17.13
CA ASP A 696 -10.04 75.12 -17.74
C ASP A 696 -8.74 74.28 -17.75
N SER A 697 -7.57 74.90 -17.94
CA SER A 697 -6.27 74.22 -17.80
C SER A 697 -5.99 73.77 -16.37
N LEU A 698 -6.32 74.59 -15.37
CA LEU A 698 -6.17 74.27 -13.94
C LEU A 698 -7.01 73.04 -13.55
N LYS A 699 -8.25 72.93 -14.03
CA LYS A 699 -9.09 71.72 -13.84
C LYS A 699 -8.44 70.46 -14.43
N GLY A 700 -7.70 70.60 -15.53
CA GLY A 700 -6.92 69.51 -16.13
C GLY A 700 -5.76 69.08 -15.22
N LEU A 701 -4.96 70.05 -14.72
CA LEU A 701 -3.84 69.78 -13.82
C LEU A 701 -4.29 69.11 -12.51
N ILE A 702 -5.39 69.57 -11.89
CA ILE A 702 -5.93 68.97 -10.66
C ILE A 702 -6.38 67.52 -10.87
N ARG A 703 -6.95 67.16 -12.04
CA ARG A 703 -7.27 65.77 -12.37
C ARG A 703 -6.01 64.91 -12.51
N ASN A 704 -4.98 65.44 -13.14
CA ASN A 704 -3.69 64.75 -13.28
C ASN A 704 -2.99 64.58 -11.92
N GLN A 705 -3.13 65.55 -11.00
CA GLN A 705 -2.63 65.44 -9.63
C GLN A 705 -3.26 64.23 -8.92
N LEU A 706 -4.59 64.15 -8.88
CA LEU A 706 -5.33 63.07 -8.23
C LEU A 706 -4.99 61.69 -8.81
N ALA A 707 -4.87 61.58 -10.14
CA ALA A 707 -4.47 60.33 -10.80
C ALA A 707 -3.04 59.90 -10.45
N LEU A 708 -2.09 60.84 -10.35
CA LEU A 708 -0.72 60.54 -9.90
C LEU A 708 -0.69 60.14 -8.42
N GLU A 709 -1.48 60.78 -7.56
CA GLU A 709 -1.61 60.41 -6.14
C GLU A 709 -2.18 58.99 -5.97
N GLU A 710 -3.18 58.60 -6.78
CA GLU A 710 -3.73 57.24 -6.82
C GLU A 710 -2.68 56.21 -7.28
N ASP A 711 -1.98 56.47 -8.39
CA ASP A 711 -0.91 55.60 -8.90
C ASP A 711 0.24 55.41 -7.88
N ILE A 712 0.65 56.49 -7.20
CA ILE A 712 1.65 56.44 -6.11
C ILE A 712 1.15 55.58 -4.95
N GLY A 713 -0.14 55.67 -4.61
CA GLY A 713 -0.81 54.82 -3.62
C GLY A 713 -0.77 53.34 -3.98
N VAL A 714 -1.09 53.00 -5.24
CA VAL A 714 -1.00 51.62 -5.76
C VAL A 714 0.45 51.11 -5.68
N LYS A 715 1.45 51.90 -6.13
CA LYS A 715 2.87 51.51 -6.02
C LYS A 715 3.32 51.35 -4.57
N ALA A 716 2.80 52.14 -3.62
CA ALA A 716 3.08 52.00 -2.20
C ALA A 716 2.50 50.69 -1.60
N ASN A 717 1.28 50.32 -1.99
CA ASN A 717 0.67 49.03 -1.63
C ASN A 717 1.48 47.85 -2.17
N THR A 718 1.88 47.88 -3.45
CA THR A 718 2.74 46.87 -4.09
C THR A 718 4.08 46.72 -3.37
N LEU A 719 4.72 47.82 -2.99
CA LEU A 719 5.98 47.81 -2.23
C LEU A 719 5.81 47.23 -0.81
N PHE A 720 4.73 47.57 -0.11
CA PHE A 720 4.45 47.00 1.22
C PHE A 720 4.29 45.47 1.15
N ILE A 721 3.53 44.97 0.16
CA ILE A 721 3.32 43.54 -0.04
C ILE A 721 4.63 42.81 -0.38
N ASP A 722 5.41 43.31 -1.34
CA ASP A 722 6.64 42.62 -1.77
C ASP A 722 7.78 42.75 -0.74
N GLU A 723 8.03 43.95 -0.19
CA GLU A 723 9.18 44.22 0.67
C GLU A 723 8.93 43.92 2.17
N VAL A 724 7.72 44.17 2.68
CA VAL A 724 7.39 44.04 4.10
C VAL A 724 6.69 42.72 4.40
N GLU A 725 5.62 42.37 3.68
CA GLU A 725 4.97 41.07 3.91
C GLU A 725 5.82 39.91 3.37
N CYS A 726 6.08 39.85 2.06
CA CYS A 726 6.74 38.70 1.43
C CYS A 726 8.22 38.61 1.81
N MET A 727 9.03 39.62 1.49
CA MET A 727 10.45 39.65 1.87
C MET A 727 10.68 39.90 3.36
N GLY A 728 9.63 40.11 4.16
CA GLY A 728 9.64 39.93 5.61
C GLY A 728 9.71 38.45 5.99
N MET A 729 8.67 37.68 5.63
CA MET A 729 8.57 36.24 5.94
C MET A 729 9.73 35.43 5.34
N ARG A 730 10.13 35.71 4.09
CA ARG A 730 11.20 34.94 3.41
C ARG A 730 12.57 34.97 4.10
N LYS A 731 12.76 35.83 5.10
CA LYS A 731 13.98 35.87 5.93
C LYS A 731 14.05 34.74 6.98
N SER A 732 12.95 34.02 7.28
CA SER A 732 13.02 32.83 8.15
C SER A 732 13.37 31.55 7.41
N ILE A 733 13.21 31.50 6.07
CA ILE A 733 13.48 30.31 5.26
C ILE A 733 14.93 29.82 5.47
N ASN A 734 15.07 28.70 6.17
CA ASN A 734 16.35 28.09 6.53
C ASN A 734 16.43 26.66 5.99
N ILE A 735 16.98 26.51 4.78
CA ILE A 735 17.12 25.21 4.10
C ILE A 735 18.50 24.63 4.40
N GLN A 736 18.58 23.78 5.42
CA GLN A 736 19.81 23.15 5.87
C GLN A 736 20.19 21.92 5.02
N ASN A 737 21.42 21.42 5.18
CA ASN A 737 21.79 20.08 4.71
C ASN A 737 21.18 19.02 5.65
N PHE A 738 20.83 17.86 5.11
CA PHE A 738 20.11 16.77 5.81
C PHE A 738 20.98 15.52 6.04
#